data_AF-A0A1S3I230-F1
#
_entry.id   AF-A0A1S3I230-F1
#
_cell.length_a   1.000
_cell.length_b   1.000
_cell.length_c   1.000
_cell.angle_alpha   90.00
_cell.angle_beta   90.00
_cell.angle_gamma   90.00
#
_symmetry.space_group_name_H-M   'P 1'
#
loop_
_entity.id
_entity.type
_entity.pdbx_description
1 polymer ?
#
loop_
_entity_poly.entity_id
_entity_poly.type
_entity_poly.pdbx_seq_one_letter_code
_entity_poly.pdbx_strand_id
1 'polypeptide(L)'
;MSTKDHLNFKSPNHAEDLLKKLQELWRNGRFCDVQLAVQEKQFSAHRNVLSACSPYFQAMFAGGLAEEGMAKVELHEVDLEIFSILLDFMYTGEVDVRNDNCQDLLAAADMFGLPEVMTACCEFMKQQIHPSNCLGIYDFADAHACQDLKKYTEKYIHKHFLDVVKEEEFFLLPKETVIKIFQSEELRIENEFQVFSAAMDWINHDIKARRPSVFDVLNPVRLSIISPAQLEKHIIMCEDLSLKVALRKIIQDIKTDRDITSFGLKPHKLNYYQKHHVQPRRCARKMIYVIGGFSRLPGGRWSDSQTLNTVECFDSFRQQWKTVPSIKFCRSGHGVTVLDGNIYVIGGESDSLIFDTAEHLDPVSNHWSMLPSMTVPRCGLGVCTVDDFIYALGGWVGSEIGDTIECYNPTLNVWSKVGKLVTLRFAMGVVEHEGKHIYVLLDFLCLTEFTVVFEILQPSRQHVEDLSYLKRSKLQFIAWTSCNLEATEDKQLCSMPPDIAIQIAEALGLPSVDYTVIPASDVDNRMLQVRQGYGYEGEVFYFLDSTRSVMGLLKKKTIWYIVCRAIREKSRSTCQQNNKSPSTFSLSKALNKTERRIDEIQKWLNLDNGSVKLWKDLGTKFVRWCVGGVDRGNITVADVADLFPVLWKRYLEESHLTDKVHSSWTELSASDT
;
A
#
# COMPACT_ATOMS: atom_id res chain seq x y z
N MET A 1 19.94 80.06 2.22
CA MET A 1 18.89 79.30 1.49
C MET A 1 19.38 77.85 1.39
N SER A 2 19.45 77.08 2.47
CA SER A 2 18.38 76.44 3.26
C SER A 2 17.51 75.47 2.46
N THR A 3 18.13 74.41 1.94
CA THR A 3 17.46 73.17 1.53
C THR A 3 18.14 71.96 2.19
N LYS A 4 18.25 72.03 3.52
CA LYS A 4 18.33 70.88 4.43
C LYS A 4 17.35 71.29 5.54
N ASP A 5 16.31 70.56 5.86
CA ASP A 5 16.38 69.39 6.72
C ASP A 5 14.97 68.76 6.73
N HIS A 6 14.77 67.60 6.12
CA HIS A 6 13.55 66.83 6.33
C HIS A 6 13.95 65.37 6.57
N LEU A 7 13.93 64.96 7.83
CA LEU A 7 14.13 63.57 8.23
C LEU A 7 12.75 62.94 8.46
N ASN A 8 12.38 61.97 7.63
CA ASN A 8 11.14 61.22 7.81
C ASN A 8 11.46 59.95 8.62
N PHE A 9 11.19 59.98 9.93
CA PHE A 9 11.48 58.88 10.86
C PHE A 9 10.25 57.97 11.02
N LYS A 10 10.40 56.67 10.68
CA LYS A 10 9.39 55.62 10.90
C LYS A 10 9.91 54.66 11.96
N SER A 11 9.25 54.62 13.12
CA SER A 11 9.57 53.63 14.16
C SER A 11 9.10 52.23 13.71
N PRO A 12 9.98 51.21 13.72
CA PRO A 12 9.62 49.86 13.26
C PRO A 12 8.62 49.16 14.19
N ASN A 13 8.71 49.38 15.50
CA ASN A 13 7.93 48.62 16.50
C ASN A 13 6.67 49.35 16.98
N HIS A 14 6.42 50.57 16.48
CA HIS A 14 5.32 51.40 16.98
C HIS A 14 3.95 50.73 16.85
N ALA A 15 3.72 49.98 15.76
CA ALA A 15 2.47 49.26 15.53
C ALA A 15 2.27 48.09 16.51
N GLU A 16 3.31 47.28 16.74
CA GLU A 16 3.25 46.16 17.68
C GLU A 16 3.07 46.64 19.13
N ASP A 17 3.81 47.68 19.54
CA ASP A 17 3.69 48.25 20.88
C ASP A 17 2.32 48.91 21.12
N LEU A 18 1.74 49.52 20.07
CA LEU A 18 0.39 50.07 20.11
C LEU A 18 -0.65 48.95 20.27
N LEU A 19 -0.54 47.88 19.47
CA LEU A 19 -1.47 46.75 19.51
C LEU A 19 -1.42 46.04 20.87
N LYS A 20 -0.22 45.79 21.42
CA LYS A 20 -0.04 45.23 22.77
C LYS A 20 -0.72 46.08 23.84
N LYS A 21 -0.59 47.42 23.77
CA LYS A 21 -1.26 48.33 24.70
C LYS A 21 -2.79 48.32 24.53
N LEU A 22 -3.29 48.24 23.30
CA LEU A 22 -4.72 48.12 23.04
C LEU A 22 -5.29 46.80 23.59
N GLN A 23 -4.53 45.71 23.46
CA GLN A 23 -4.87 44.41 24.05
C GLN A 23 -4.91 44.47 25.59
N GLU A 24 -3.94 45.13 26.23
CA GLU A 24 -3.95 45.35 27.69
C GLU A 24 -5.16 46.19 28.14
N LEU A 25 -5.51 47.23 27.40
CA LEU A 25 -6.69 48.05 27.70
C LEU A 25 -7.98 47.25 27.56
N TRP A 26 -8.08 46.43 26.52
CA TRP A 26 -9.21 45.55 26.27
C TRP A 26 -9.40 44.51 27.38
N ARG A 27 -8.33 43.83 27.79
CA ARG A 27 -8.38 42.85 28.91
C ARG A 27 -8.82 43.46 30.23
N ASN A 28 -8.51 44.74 30.45
CA ASN A 28 -8.93 45.49 31.63
C ASN A 28 -10.33 46.14 31.48
N GLY A 29 -11.01 45.95 30.34
CA GLY A 29 -12.32 46.55 30.05
C GLY A 29 -12.31 48.07 29.98
N ARG A 30 -11.14 48.69 29.73
CA ARG A 30 -10.99 50.15 29.73
C ARG A 30 -11.17 50.69 28.32
N PHE A 31 -12.01 51.73 28.19
CA PHE A 31 -12.36 52.38 26.93
C PHE A 31 -13.18 51.54 25.94
N CYS A 32 -13.70 50.38 26.36
CA CYS A 32 -14.66 49.61 25.57
C CYS A 32 -15.97 50.42 25.40
N ASP A 33 -16.39 50.60 24.16
CA ASP A 33 -17.52 51.43 23.72
C ASP A 33 -18.62 50.62 23.01
N VAL A 34 -18.47 49.28 22.97
CA VAL A 34 -19.48 48.36 22.49
C VAL A 34 -19.48 47.06 23.30
N GLN A 35 -20.67 46.50 23.50
CA GLN A 35 -20.89 45.15 24.02
C GLN A 35 -21.51 44.26 22.94
N LEU A 36 -20.82 43.20 22.56
CA LEU A 36 -21.28 42.20 21.62
C LEU A 36 -21.87 41.03 22.40
N ALA A 37 -23.16 40.78 22.24
CA ALA A 37 -23.84 39.62 22.81
C ALA A 37 -23.86 38.51 21.76
N VAL A 38 -23.21 37.38 22.10
CA VAL A 38 -23.19 36.16 21.29
C VAL A 38 -23.81 35.06 22.14
N GLN A 39 -24.98 34.57 21.72
CA GLN A 39 -25.78 33.63 22.51
C GLN A 39 -26.03 34.17 23.94
N GLU A 40 -25.59 33.46 24.98
CA GLU A 40 -25.77 33.86 26.39
C GLU A 40 -24.65 34.76 26.95
N LYS A 41 -23.54 34.93 26.22
CA LYS A 41 -22.34 35.63 26.73
C LYS A 41 -22.17 37.00 26.10
N GLN A 42 -21.66 37.94 26.91
CA GLN A 42 -21.39 39.32 26.50
C GLN A 42 -19.89 39.58 26.46
N PHE A 43 -19.42 40.15 25.35
CA PHE A 43 -18.03 40.54 25.11
C PHE A 43 -17.93 42.05 25.00
N SER A 44 -17.07 42.68 25.78
CA SER A 44 -16.80 44.12 25.65
C SER A 44 -15.64 44.33 24.66
N ALA A 45 -15.76 45.30 23.76
CA ALA A 45 -14.74 45.58 22.75
C ALA A 45 -14.69 47.07 22.39
N HIS A 46 -13.68 47.44 21.59
CA HIS A 46 -13.52 48.77 21.02
C HIS A 46 -13.99 48.79 19.56
N ARG A 47 -14.94 49.67 19.22
CA ARG A 47 -15.48 49.81 17.85
C ARG A 47 -14.39 50.10 16.84
N ASN A 48 -13.43 50.98 17.19
CA ASN A 48 -12.35 51.36 16.29
C ASN A 48 -11.44 50.18 15.90
N VAL A 49 -11.12 49.28 16.83
CA VAL A 49 -10.30 48.10 16.56
C VAL A 49 -11.08 47.14 15.68
N LEU A 50 -12.33 46.84 16.04
CA LEU A 50 -13.20 45.95 15.25
C LEU A 50 -13.40 46.46 13.81
N SER A 51 -13.70 47.75 13.64
CA SER A 51 -13.87 48.36 12.32
C SER A 51 -12.56 48.46 11.53
N ALA A 52 -11.41 48.53 12.19
CA ALA A 52 -10.13 48.54 11.49
C ALA A 52 -9.74 47.16 10.95
N CYS A 53 -10.08 46.10 11.68
CA CYS A 53 -9.75 44.72 11.31
C CYS A 53 -10.79 44.07 10.39
N SER A 54 -12.07 44.44 10.51
CA SER A 54 -13.17 43.77 9.83
C SER A 54 -14.08 44.76 9.09
N PRO A 55 -14.24 44.58 7.76
CA PRO A 55 -15.19 45.36 6.97
C PRO A 55 -16.64 45.22 7.43
N TYR A 56 -16.99 44.06 8.00
CA TYR A 56 -18.33 43.80 8.56
C TYR A 56 -18.63 44.77 9.71
N PHE A 57 -17.74 44.88 10.69
CA PHE A 57 -17.90 45.81 11.80
C PHE A 57 -17.76 47.28 11.37
N GLN A 58 -16.93 47.55 10.36
CA GLN A 58 -16.85 48.89 9.77
C GLN A 58 -18.19 49.32 9.17
N ALA A 59 -18.83 48.46 8.39
CA ALA A 59 -20.14 48.73 7.81
C ALA A 59 -21.21 48.88 8.92
N MET A 60 -21.19 48.02 9.94
CA MET A 60 -22.13 48.07 11.05
C MET A 60 -22.05 49.38 11.86
N PHE A 61 -20.84 49.86 12.16
CA PHE A 61 -20.65 51.03 13.02
C PHE A 61 -20.55 52.37 12.27
N ALA A 62 -20.27 52.37 10.96
CA ALA A 62 -20.12 53.60 10.17
C ALA A 62 -21.15 53.73 9.03
N GLY A 63 -22.01 52.73 8.81
CA GLY A 63 -22.90 52.64 7.66
C GLY A 63 -24.29 53.26 7.82
N GLY A 64 -24.61 53.97 8.90
CA GLY A 64 -25.95 54.53 9.13
C GLY A 64 -27.00 53.50 9.56
N LEU A 65 -26.54 52.33 10.02
CA LEU A 65 -27.36 51.23 10.52
C LEU A 65 -27.88 51.54 11.95
N ALA A 66 -28.97 50.90 12.38
CA ALA A 66 -29.59 51.19 13.68
C ALA A 66 -28.63 50.91 14.87
N GLU A 67 -27.69 50.00 14.64
CA GLU A 67 -26.63 49.52 15.52
C GLU A 67 -25.53 50.57 15.77
N GLU A 68 -25.43 51.61 14.92
CA GLU A 68 -24.45 52.70 15.08
C GLU A 68 -24.58 53.38 16.45
N GLY A 69 -25.82 53.61 16.90
CA GLY A 69 -26.12 54.21 18.21
C GLY A 69 -26.31 53.21 19.36
N MET A 70 -26.28 51.91 19.12
CA MET A 70 -26.57 50.91 20.15
C MET A 70 -25.33 50.53 20.94
N ALA A 71 -25.36 50.69 22.26
CA ALA A 71 -24.25 50.27 23.14
C ALA A 71 -24.10 48.73 23.20
N LYS A 72 -25.16 47.98 22.89
CA LYS A 72 -25.19 46.52 22.87
C LYS A 72 -25.68 46.02 21.51
N VAL A 73 -24.93 45.13 20.88
CA VAL A 73 -25.24 44.53 19.58
C VAL A 73 -25.32 43.02 19.73
N GLU A 74 -26.36 42.41 19.17
CA GLU A 74 -26.56 40.94 19.20
C GLU A 74 -26.10 40.32 17.88
N LEU A 75 -25.08 39.46 17.96
CA LEU A 75 -24.58 38.70 16.82
C LEU A 75 -25.28 37.35 16.81
N HIS A 76 -26.01 37.11 15.73
CA HIS A 76 -26.69 35.86 15.46
C HIS A 76 -25.81 35.05 14.50
N GLU A 77 -25.88 33.72 14.54
CA GLU A 77 -25.20 32.80 13.59
C GLU A 77 -23.70 32.53 13.80
N VAL A 78 -23.12 32.84 14.97
CA VAL A 78 -21.73 32.47 15.29
C VAL A 78 -21.66 31.73 16.63
N ASP A 79 -20.82 30.70 16.69
CA ASP A 79 -20.53 29.98 17.93
C ASP A 79 -19.69 30.84 18.90
N LEU A 80 -19.96 30.69 20.19
CA LEU A 80 -19.32 31.47 21.25
C LEU A 80 -17.80 31.24 21.32
N GLU A 81 -17.33 30.00 21.13
CA GLU A 81 -15.92 29.67 21.19
C GLU A 81 -15.18 30.24 19.96
N ILE A 82 -15.75 30.07 18.77
CA ILE A 82 -15.19 30.60 17.52
C ILE A 82 -15.13 32.13 17.55
N PHE A 83 -16.20 32.79 18.01
CA PHE A 83 -16.19 34.24 18.14
C PHE A 83 -15.12 34.72 19.12
N SER A 84 -14.89 34.00 20.23
CA SER A 84 -13.83 34.33 21.18
C SER A 84 -12.45 34.25 20.54
N ILE A 85 -12.19 33.23 19.71
CA ILE A 85 -10.92 33.05 19.00
C ILE A 85 -10.71 34.19 17.99
N LEU A 86 -11.76 34.53 17.22
CA LEU A 86 -11.69 35.63 16.25
C LEU A 86 -11.52 37.00 16.92
N LEU A 87 -12.17 37.21 18.07
CA LEU A 87 -12.00 38.44 18.84
C LEU A 87 -10.57 38.55 19.39
N ASP A 88 -10.01 37.46 19.92
CA ASP A 88 -8.60 37.44 20.32
C ASP A 88 -7.69 37.75 19.13
N PHE A 89 -7.92 37.12 17.96
CA PHE A 89 -7.18 37.40 16.73
C PHE A 89 -7.21 38.88 16.34
N MET A 90 -8.34 39.59 16.46
CA MET A 90 -8.41 41.02 16.14
C MET A 90 -7.53 41.89 17.04
N TYR A 91 -7.19 41.43 18.25
CA TYR A 91 -6.29 42.15 19.17
C TYR A 91 -4.86 41.60 19.19
N THR A 92 -4.63 40.35 18.80
CA THR A 92 -3.31 39.70 18.86
C THR A 92 -2.64 39.53 17.51
N GLY A 93 -3.42 39.35 16.44
CA GLY A 93 -2.94 38.86 15.14
C GLY A 93 -2.60 37.37 15.12
N GLU A 94 -2.91 36.63 16.19
CA GLU A 94 -2.61 35.20 16.34
C GLU A 94 -3.90 34.39 16.37
N VAL A 95 -3.92 33.25 15.67
CA VAL A 95 -5.08 32.36 15.60
C VAL A 95 -4.62 30.90 15.72
N ASP A 96 -5.33 30.12 16.54
CA ASP A 96 -5.08 28.69 16.73
C ASP A 96 -6.05 27.85 15.89
N VAL A 97 -5.54 27.26 14.81
CA VAL A 97 -6.32 26.45 13.86
C VAL A 97 -6.12 24.97 14.15
N ARG A 98 -7.22 24.25 14.38
CA ARG A 98 -7.27 22.84 14.77
C ARG A 98 -8.29 22.07 13.93
N ASN A 99 -8.22 20.74 13.96
CA ASN A 99 -9.14 19.89 13.18
C ASN A 99 -10.62 20.03 13.59
N ASP A 100 -10.89 20.34 14.86
CA ASP A 100 -12.24 20.51 15.41
C ASP A 100 -12.83 21.89 15.11
N ASN A 101 -12.01 22.94 15.07
CA ASN A 101 -12.49 24.31 14.90
C ASN A 101 -12.35 24.88 13.47
N CYS A 102 -11.55 24.26 12.60
CA CYS A 102 -11.13 24.88 11.33
C CYS A 102 -12.30 25.23 10.39
N GLN A 103 -13.33 24.38 10.31
CA GLN A 103 -14.49 24.62 9.44
C GLN A 103 -15.32 25.79 9.95
N ASP A 104 -15.73 25.76 11.21
CA ASP A 104 -16.52 26.84 11.81
C ASP A 104 -15.75 28.16 11.85
N LEU A 105 -14.44 28.09 12.09
CA LEU A 105 -13.54 29.24 12.08
C LEU A 105 -13.43 29.87 10.69
N LEU A 106 -13.33 29.06 9.62
CA LEU A 106 -13.32 29.58 8.25
C LEU A 106 -14.68 30.21 7.87
N ALA A 107 -15.78 29.57 8.26
CA ALA A 107 -17.12 30.11 8.01
C ALA A 107 -17.35 31.45 8.71
N ALA A 108 -16.93 31.58 9.97
CA ALA A 108 -17.00 32.83 10.71
C ALA A 108 -16.03 33.88 10.16
N ALA A 109 -14.81 33.50 9.77
CA ALA A 109 -13.84 34.41 9.16
C ALA A 109 -14.35 34.99 7.83
N ASP A 110 -15.03 34.19 7.01
CA ASP A 110 -15.71 34.63 5.79
C ASP A 110 -16.82 35.65 6.12
N MET A 111 -17.68 35.35 7.09
CA MET A 111 -18.75 36.24 7.56
C MET A 111 -18.21 37.60 8.05
N PHE A 112 -17.14 37.60 8.83
CA PHE A 112 -16.54 38.83 9.35
C PHE A 112 -15.55 39.50 8.37
N GLY A 113 -15.27 38.89 7.23
CA GLY A 113 -14.35 39.43 6.22
C GLY A 113 -12.89 39.47 6.69
N LEU A 114 -12.38 38.37 7.23
CA LEU A 114 -11.01 38.20 7.75
C LEU A 114 -10.17 37.28 6.84
N PRO A 115 -9.58 37.80 5.75
CA PRO A 115 -8.94 36.98 4.72
C PRO A 115 -7.67 36.25 5.19
N GLU A 116 -6.96 36.79 6.18
CA GLU A 116 -5.74 36.20 6.74
C GLU A 116 -6.06 34.89 7.48
N VAL A 117 -7.12 34.88 8.28
CA VAL A 117 -7.63 33.68 8.95
C VAL A 117 -8.14 32.67 7.93
N MET A 118 -8.89 33.12 6.92
CA MET A 118 -9.34 32.23 5.83
C MET A 118 -8.17 31.55 5.11
N THR A 119 -7.09 32.29 4.85
CA THR A 119 -5.88 31.76 4.20
C THR A 119 -5.22 30.70 5.07
N ALA A 120 -5.05 30.97 6.37
CA ALA A 120 -4.49 30.02 7.32
C ALA A 120 -5.32 28.73 7.42
N CYS A 121 -6.65 28.85 7.54
CA CYS A 121 -7.56 27.69 7.55
C CYS A 121 -7.51 26.90 6.23
N CYS A 122 -7.42 27.59 5.07
CA CYS A 122 -7.28 26.94 3.77
C CYS A 122 -5.97 26.16 3.65
N GLU A 123 -4.85 26.70 4.13
CA GLU A 123 -3.55 26.01 4.12
C GLU A 123 -3.56 24.79 5.04
N PHE A 124 -4.16 24.92 6.22
CA PHE A 124 -4.33 23.80 7.16
C PHE A 124 -5.16 22.68 6.53
N MET A 125 -6.30 23.00 5.92
CA MET A 125 -7.12 22.00 5.23
C MET A 125 -6.37 21.30 4.08
N LYS A 126 -5.57 22.02 3.28
CA LYS A 126 -4.78 21.40 2.20
C LYS A 126 -3.81 20.32 2.71
N GLN A 127 -3.29 20.47 3.92
CA GLN A 127 -2.38 19.49 4.53
C GLN A 127 -3.11 18.25 5.08
N GLN A 128 -4.40 18.38 5.41
CA GLN A 128 -5.22 17.33 6.03
C GLN A 128 -6.19 16.63 5.04
N ILE A 129 -6.04 16.85 3.73
CA ILE A 129 -6.88 16.19 2.72
C ILE A 129 -6.59 14.68 2.68
N HIS A 130 -7.66 13.90 2.78
CA HIS A 130 -7.68 12.44 2.75
C HIS A 130 -8.86 11.95 1.86
N PRO A 131 -8.83 10.74 1.27
CA PRO A 131 -9.94 10.25 0.45
C PRO A 131 -11.31 10.29 1.15
N SER A 132 -11.33 10.08 2.47
CA SER A 132 -12.55 10.05 3.28
C SER A 132 -13.16 11.41 3.61
N ASN A 133 -12.43 12.53 3.46
CA ASN A 133 -12.92 13.88 3.79
C ASN A 133 -12.87 14.86 2.61
N CYS A 134 -12.27 14.46 1.49
CA CYS A 134 -12.02 15.36 0.36
C CYS A 134 -13.30 15.87 -0.31
N LEU A 135 -14.39 15.08 -0.26
CA LEU A 135 -15.68 15.47 -0.82
C LEU A 135 -16.35 16.53 0.07
N GLY A 136 -16.36 16.32 1.40
CA GLY A 136 -16.79 17.33 2.35
C GLY A 136 -16.02 18.66 2.21
N ILE A 137 -14.68 18.59 2.10
CA ILE A 137 -13.84 19.79 1.91
C ILE A 137 -14.14 20.48 0.57
N TYR A 138 -14.44 19.73 -0.49
CA TYR A 138 -14.79 20.31 -1.79
C TYR A 138 -16.10 21.10 -1.74
N ASP A 139 -17.15 20.52 -1.16
CA ASP A 139 -18.45 21.17 -1.02
C ASP A 139 -18.36 22.38 -0.08
N PHE A 140 -17.60 22.26 1.01
CA PHE A 140 -17.32 23.37 1.93
C PHE A 140 -16.58 24.53 1.24
N ALA A 141 -15.55 24.22 0.44
CA ALA A 141 -14.83 25.24 -0.32
C ALA A 141 -15.70 25.93 -1.38
N ASP A 142 -16.68 25.23 -1.96
CA ASP A 142 -17.64 25.82 -2.88
C ASP A 142 -18.61 26.77 -2.17
N ALA A 143 -19.10 26.38 -0.99
CA ALA A 143 -20.01 27.19 -0.17
C ALA A 143 -19.38 28.53 0.26
N HIS A 144 -18.10 28.52 0.64
CA HIS A 144 -17.36 29.72 1.08
C HIS A 144 -16.56 30.40 -0.04
N ALA A 145 -16.87 30.12 -1.31
CA ALA A 145 -16.22 30.70 -2.50
C ALA A 145 -14.67 30.63 -2.50
N CYS A 146 -14.09 29.67 -1.77
CA CYS A 146 -12.65 29.48 -1.63
C CYS A 146 -12.08 28.77 -2.86
N GLN A 147 -11.88 29.52 -3.95
CA GLN A 147 -11.52 28.97 -5.27
C GLN A 147 -10.19 28.19 -5.27
N ASP A 148 -9.20 28.63 -4.48
CA ASP A 148 -7.88 27.98 -4.46
C ASP A 148 -7.92 26.63 -3.74
N LEU A 149 -8.65 26.55 -2.63
CA LEU A 149 -8.88 25.29 -1.93
C LEU A 149 -9.71 24.35 -2.81
N LYS A 150 -10.80 24.84 -3.40
CA LYS A 150 -11.67 24.08 -4.31
C LYS A 150 -10.90 23.44 -5.45
N LYS A 151 -10.08 24.21 -6.17
CA LYS A 151 -9.25 23.70 -7.29
C LYS A 151 -8.22 22.66 -6.84
N TYR A 152 -7.65 22.84 -5.64
CA TYR A 152 -6.69 21.88 -5.09
C TYR A 152 -7.38 20.56 -4.75
N THR A 153 -8.52 20.62 -4.05
CA THR A 153 -9.32 19.45 -3.68
C THR A 153 -9.88 18.73 -4.92
N GLU A 154 -10.32 19.47 -5.94
CA GLU A 154 -10.78 18.89 -7.22
C GLU A 154 -9.68 18.06 -7.90
N LYS A 155 -8.45 18.58 -7.95
CA LYS A 155 -7.29 17.84 -8.48
C LYS A 155 -6.99 16.59 -7.66
N TYR A 156 -7.15 16.67 -6.33
CA TYR A 156 -6.95 15.52 -5.44
C TYR A 156 -8.00 14.44 -5.71
N ILE A 157 -9.29 14.80 -5.81
CA ILE A 157 -10.39 13.90 -6.16
C ILE A 157 -10.12 13.22 -7.51
N HIS A 158 -9.65 13.97 -8.52
CA HIS A 158 -9.31 13.41 -9.82
C HIS A 158 -8.15 12.41 -9.76
N LYS A 159 -7.12 12.68 -8.93
CA LYS A 159 -5.93 11.82 -8.77
C LYS A 159 -6.25 10.52 -8.01
N HIS A 160 -7.06 10.61 -6.96
CA HIS A 160 -7.39 9.50 -6.04
C HIS A 160 -8.82 8.96 -6.24
N PHE A 161 -9.42 9.19 -7.41
CA PHE A 161 -10.82 8.86 -7.69
C PHE A 161 -11.24 7.44 -7.29
N LEU A 162 -10.38 6.43 -7.53
CA LEU A 162 -10.68 5.04 -7.22
C LEU A 162 -10.77 4.73 -5.72
N ASP A 163 -10.14 5.54 -4.88
CA ASP A 163 -10.21 5.40 -3.42
C ASP A 163 -11.40 6.20 -2.89
N VAL A 164 -11.61 7.41 -3.40
CA VAL A 164 -12.75 8.27 -3.02
C VAL A 164 -14.11 7.61 -3.25
N VAL A 165 -14.29 6.86 -4.35
CA VAL A 165 -15.58 6.19 -4.66
C VAL A 165 -15.92 5.03 -3.72
N LYS A 166 -14.98 4.58 -2.88
CA LYS A 166 -15.21 3.52 -1.89
C LYS A 166 -15.69 4.08 -0.55
N GLU A 167 -15.45 5.37 -0.30
CA GLU A 167 -15.74 6.03 0.97
C GLU A 167 -17.23 6.36 1.11
N GLU A 168 -17.71 6.44 2.36
CA GLU A 168 -19.13 6.66 2.64
C GLU A 168 -19.65 8.02 2.14
N GLU A 169 -18.82 9.08 2.21
CA GLU A 169 -19.16 10.43 1.76
C GLU A 169 -19.61 10.45 0.29
N PHE A 170 -19.01 9.59 -0.56
CA PHE A 170 -19.37 9.51 -1.98
C PHE A 170 -20.83 9.11 -2.19
N PHE A 171 -21.34 8.18 -1.37
CA PHE A 171 -22.72 7.72 -1.46
C PHE A 171 -23.71 8.78 -0.96
N LEU A 172 -23.29 9.76 -0.17
CA LEU A 172 -24.14 10.86 0.32
C LEU A 172 -24.27 12.02 -0.67
N LEU A 173 -23.43 12.06 -1.72
CA LEU A 173 -23.40 13.18 -2.66
C LEU A 173 -24.72 13.36 -3.42
N PRO A 174 -25.12 14.63 -3.70
CA PRO A 174 -26.21 14.95 -4.60
C PRO A 174 -25.94 14.50 -6.03
N LYS A 175 -27.01 14.20 -6.78
CA LYS A 175 -26.94 13.75 -8.19
C LYS A 175 -26.11 14.70 -9.08
N GLU A 176 -26.21 16.00 -8.86
CA GLU A 176 -25.59 17.03 -9.71
C GLU A 176 -24.08 17.04 -9.55
N THR A 177 -23.61 16.91 -8.30
CA THR A 177 -22.18 16.80 -7.98
C THR A 177 -21.57 15.52 -8.54
N VAL A 178 -22.27 14.39 -8.43
CA VAL A 178 -21.80 13.10 -9.01
C VAL A 178 -21.69 13.19 -10.54
N ILE A 179 -22.70 13.76 -11.21
CA ILE A 179 -22.66 13.97 -12.66
C ILE A 179 -21.48 14.88 -13.04
N LYS A 180 -21.22 15.95 -12.28
CA LYS A 180 -20.09 16.86 -12.51
C LYS A 180 -18.75 16.13 -12.39
N ILE A 181 -18.57 15.30 -11.37
CA ILE A 181 -17.36 14.45 -11.21
C ILE A 181 -17.21 13.52 -12.42
N PHE A 182 -18.28 12.81 -12.81
CA PHE A 182 -18.25 11.89 -13.95
C PHE A 182 -18.12 12.59 -15.31
N GLN A 183 -18.38 13.89 -15.43
CA GLN A 183 -18.12 14.65 -16.66
C GLN A 183 -16.65 15.03 -16.82
N SER A 184 -15.86 15.00 -15.74
CA SER A 184 -14.46 15.43 -15.75
C SER A 184 -13.57 14.57 -16.67
N GLU A 185 -12.83 15.24 -17.56
CA GLU A 185 -11.82 14.62 -18.43
C GLU A 185 -10.53 14.24 -17.67
N GLU A 186 -10.38 14.74 -16.45
CA GLU A 186 -9.13 14.65 -15.67
C GLU A 186 -9.09 13.44 -14.72
N LEU A 187 -10.18 12.67 -14.63
CA LEU A 187 -10.25 11.46 -13.79
C LEU A 187 -9.12 10.48 -14.15
N ARG A 188 -8.32 10.10 -13.14
CA ARG A 188 -7.23 9.13 -13.28
C ARG A 188 -7.79 7.71 -13.15
N ILE A 189 -8.19 7.15 -14.29
CA ILE A 189 -8.76 5.81 -14.40
C ILE A 189 -7.98 4.97 -15.42
N GLU A 190 -7.97 3.65 -15.25
CA GLU A 190 -7.35 2.72 -16.20
C GLU A 190 -8.28 2.39 -17.36
N ASN A 191 -9.57 2.31 -17.07
CA ASN A 191 -10.64 1.98 -18.01
C ASN A 191 -11.95 2.66 -17.61
N GLU A 192 -12.84 2.88 -18.58
CA GLU A 192 -14.14 3.50 -18.31
C GLU A 192 -15.08 2.60 -17.49
N PHE A 193 -14.79 1.29 -17.42
CA PHE A 193 -15.57 0.36 -16.60
C PHE A 193 -15.49 0.71 -15.10
N GLN A 194 -14.40 1.32 -14.63
CA GLN A 194 -14.28 1.82 -13.25
C GLN A 194 -15.29 2.94 -12.95
N VAL A 195 -15.48 3.88 -13.87
CA VAL A 195 -16.48 4.96 -13.71
C VAL A 195 -17.89 4.39 -13.77
N PHE A 196 -18.12 3.42 -14.66
CA PHE A 196 -19.40 2.70 -14.72
C PHE A 196 -19.70 1.97 -13.41
N SER A 197 -18.71 1.27 -12.83
CA SER A 197 -18.87 0.60 -11.54
C SER A 197 -19.24 1.60 -10.44
N ALA A 198 -18.48 2.68 -10.31
CA ALA A 198 -18.76 3.72 -9.31
C ALA A 198 -20.16 4.35 -9.48
N ALA A 199 -20.59 4.59 -10.72
CA ALA A 199 -21.94 5.07 -11.01
C ALA A 199 -23.02 4.07 -10.55
N MET A 200 -22.80 2.77 -10.80
CA MET A 200 -23.71 1.72 -10.37
C MET A 200 -23.71 1.55 -8.85
N ASP A 201 -22.56 1.63 -8.20
CA ASP A 201 -22.44 1.53 -6.74
C ASP A 201 -23.19 2.68 -6.06
N TRP A 202 -23.08 3.91 -6.59
CA TRP A 202 -23.87 5.06 -6.13
C TRP A 202 -25.39 4.85 -6.33
N ILE A 203 -25.82 4.29 -7.46
CA ILE A 203 -27.23 4.00 -7.71
C ILE A 203 -27.75 2.88 -6.78
N ASN A 204 -26.95 1.84 -6.55
CA ASN A 204 -27.31 0.68 -5.75
C ASN A 204 -27.46 1.00 -4.25
N HIS A 205 -26.76 2.02 -3.75
CA HIS A 205 -26.87 2.45 -2.35
C HIS A 205 -28.29 2.94 -1.98
N ASP A 206 -28.99 3.63 -2.89
CA ASP A 206 -30.40 4.01 -2.72
C ASP A 206 -31.20 3.86 -4.02
N ILE A 207 -31.52 2.60 -4.33
CA ILE A 207 -32.23 2.21 -5.56
C ILE A 207 -33.57 2.94 -5.67
N LYS A 208 -34.29 3.15 -4.56
CA LYS A 208 -35.66 3.71 -4.60
C LYS A 208 -35.66 5.17 -5.00
N ALA A 209 -34.79 5.99 -4.42
CA ALA A 209 -34.71 7.41 -4.74
C ALA A 209 -33.94 7.69 -6.05
N ARG A 210 -32.92 6.88 -6.36
CA ARG A 210 -31.98 7.16 -7.48
C ARG A 210 -32.37 6.53 -8.81
N ARG A 211 -33.33 5.60 -8.82
CA ARG A 211 -33.83 4.95 -10.03
C ARG A 211 -34.24 5.89 -11.17
N PRO A 212 -34.93 7.03 -10.94
CA PRO A 212 -35.25 7.97 -12.00
C PRO A 212 -34.01 8.62 -12.63
N SER A 213 -32.93 8.77 -11.84
CA SER A 213 -31.70 9.46 -12.24
C SER A 213 -30.68 8.54 -12.94
N VAL A 214 -31.00 7.27 -13.16
CA VAL A 214 -30.08 6.28 -13.79
C VAL A 214 -29.60 6.76 -15.16
N PHE A 215 -30.50 7.28 -15.99
CA PHE A 215 -30.12 7.77 -17.32
C PHE A 215 -29.23 9.01 -17.23
N ASP A 216 -29.50 9.92 -16.31
CA ASP A 216 -28.74 11.16 -16.14
C ASP A 216 -27.33 10.89 -15.62
N VAL A 217 -27.19 9.96 -14.66
CA VAL A 217 -25.91 9.57 -14.05
C VAL A 217 -25.07 8.71 -15.00
N LEU A 218 -25.69 7.88 -15.84
CA LEU A 218 -24.97 7.06 -16.83
C LEU A 218 -24.65 7.83 -18.13
N ASN A 219 -25.36 8.92 -18.43
CA ASN A 219 -25.08 9.75 -19.60
C ASN A 219 -23.61 10.23 -19.67
N PRO A 220 -22.96 10.74 -18.60
CA PRO A 220 -21.54 11.11 -18.64
C PRO A 220 -20.58 9.91 -18.80
N VAL A 221 -21.03 8.68 -18.55
CA VAL A 221 -20.21 7.47 -18.67
C VAL A 221 -20.05 7.07 -20.13
N ARG A 222 -18.82 6.79 -20.57
CA ARG A 222 -18.52 6.46 -21.99
C ARG A 222 -18.76 4.98 -22.28
N LEU A 223 -20.02 4.55 -22.14
CA LEU A 223 -20.47 3.17 -22.34
C LEU A 223 -20.06 2.57 -23.69
N SER A 224 -19.88 3.41 -24.72
CA SER A 224 -19.46 3.00 -26.06
C SER A 224 -18.03 2.47 -26.14
N ILE A 225 -17.20 2.63 -25.11
CA ILE A 225 -15.80 2.16 -25.06
C ILE A 225 -15.69 0.90 -24.20
N ILE A 226 -16.69 0.62 -23.36
CA ILE A 226 -16.71 -0.52 -22.47
C ILE A 226 -16.97 -1.80 -23.28
N SER A 227 -16.29 -2.89 -22.90
CA SER A 227 -16.51 -4.20 -23.51
C SER A 227 -17.95 -4.68 -23.26
N PRO A 228 -18.70 -5.09 -24.29
CA PRO A 228 -20.06 -5.62 -24.13
C PRO A 228 -20.14 -6.80 -23.14
N ALA A 229 -19.11 -7.65 -23.10
CA ALA A 229 -19.06 -8.79 -22.19
C ALA A 229 -18.98 -8.37 -20.71
N GLN A 230 -18.29 -7.27 -20.40
CA GLN A 230 -18.19 -6.74 -19.03
C GLN A 230 -19.52 -6.14 -18.58
N LEU A 231 -20.21 -5.42 -19.47
CA LEU A 231 -21.54 -4.88 -19.19
C LEU A 231 -22.58 -5.99 -19.00
N GLU A 232 -22.57 -7.02 -19.86
CA GLU A 232 -23.48 -8.16 -19.75
C GLU A 232 -23.27 -8.94 -18.45
N LYS A 233 -22.01 -9.14 -18.02
CA LYS A 233 -21.69 -9.75 -16.71
C LYS A 233 -22.28 -8.96 -15.55
N HIS A 234 -22.13 -7.63 -15.56
CA HIS A 234 -22.65 -6.77 -14.49
C HIS A 234 -24.19 -6.74 -14.46
N ILE A 235 -24.85 -6.77 -15.62
CA ILE A 235 -26.32 -6.88 -15.72
C ILE A 235 -26.85 -8.22 -15.16
N ILE A 236 -26.08 -9.30 -15.28
CA ILE A 236 -26.44 -10.60 -14.70
C ILE A 236 -26.39 -10.52 -13.17
N MET A 237 -25.37 -9.85 -12.62
CA MET A 237 -25.17 -9.68 -11.17
C MET A 237 -26.12 -8.67 -10.53
N CYS A 238 -26.77 -7.79 -11.30
CA CYS A 238 -27.73 -6.83 -10.79
C CYS A 238 -29.03 -7.53 -10.34
N GLU A 239 -29.39 -7.36 -9.06
CA GLU A 239 -30.56 -7.99 -8.44
C GLU A 239 -31.89 -7.31 -8.81
N ASP A 240 -31.88 -5.99 -9.03
CA ASP A 240 -33.10 -5.23 -9.35
C ASP A 240 -33.52 -5.40 -10.82
N LEU A 241 -34.75 -5.87 -11.01
CA LEU A 241 -35.32 -6.18 -12.33
C LEU A 241 -35.48 -4.93 -13.21
N SER A 242 -35.74 -3.76 -12.60
CA SER A 242 -36.03 -2.54 -13.34
C SER A 242 -34.76 -1.86 -13.83
N LEU A 243 -33.71 -1.81 -13.00
CA LEU A 243 -32.36 -1.42 -13.39
C LEU A 243 -31.84 -2.32 -14.52
N LYS A 244 -32.06 -3.63 -14.41
CA LYS A 244 -31.70 -4.61 -15.44
C LYS A 244 -32.38 -4.33 -16.78
N VAL A 245 -33.66 -3.96 -16.79
CA VAL A 245 -34.40 -3.58 -18.01
C VAL A 245 -33.88 -2.26 -18.58
N ALA A 246 -33.63 -1.25 -17.73
CA ALA A 246 -33.08 0.03 -18.18
C ALA A 246 -31.69 -0.11 -18.81
N LEU A 247 -30.78 -0.85 -18.15
CA LEU A 247 -29.43 -1.12 -18.67
C LEU A 247 -29.46 -1.92 -19.98
N ARG A 248 -30.35 -2.91 -20.10
CA ARG A 248 -30.53 -3.66 -21.36
C ARG A 248 -30.97 -2.76 -22.49
N LYS A 249 -31.89 -1.83 -22.23
CA LYS A 249 -32.33 -0.83 -23.23
C LYS A 249 -31.17 0.06 -23.67
N ILE A 250 -30.39 0.59 -22.72
CA ILE A 250 -29.20 1.42 -23.02
C ILE A 250 -28.19 0.66 -23.90
N ILE A 251 -27.91 -0.60 -23.58
CA ILE A 251 -26.98 -1.42 -24.40
C ILE A 251 -27.55 -1.70 -25.79
N GLN A 252 -28.85 -1.96 -25.90
CA GLN A 252 -29.50 -2.19 -27.18
C GLN A 252 -29.43 -0.93 -28.07
N ASP A 253 -29.66 0.24 -27.49
CA ASP A 253 -29.53 1.52 -28.17
C ASP A 253 -28.07 1.74 -28.65
N ILE A 254 -27.07 1.42 -27.82
CA ILE A 254 -25.63 1.50 -28.18
C ILE A 254 -25.25 0.50 -29.30
N LYS A 255 -25.76 -0.75 -29.25
CA LYS A 255 -25.51 -1.76 -30.29
C LYS A 255 -26.08 -1.31 -31.63
N THR A 256 -27.30 -0.76 -31.62
CA THR A 256 -27.96 -0.24 -32.82
C THR A 256 -27.19 0.93 -33.45
N ASP A 257 -26.62 1.82 -32.64
CA ASP A 257 -25.82 2.97 -33.10
C ASP A 257 -24.44 2.55 -33.68
N ARG A 258 -23.82 1.50 -33.11
CA ARG A 258 -22.60 0.87 -33.67
C ARG A 258 -22.86 0.20 -35.02
N ASP A 259 -24.01 -0.43 -35.19
CA ASP A 259 -24.36 -1.07 -36.46
C ASP A 259 -24.56 0.00 -37.56
N ILE A 260 -25.26 1.10 -37.26
CA ILE A 260 -25.47 2.20 -38.21
C ILE A 260 -24.15 2.84 -38.67
N THR A 261 -23.20 3.03 -37.76
CA THR A 261 -21.87 3.58 -38.09
C THR A 261 -21.00 2.60 -38.90
N SER A 262 -21.20 1.28 -38.75
CA SER A 262 -20.51 0.27 -39.56
C SER A 262 -21.01 0.17 -41.02
N PHE A 263 -22.27 0.55 -41.28
CA PHE A 263 -22.88 0.55 -42.62
C PHE A 263 -22.71 1.88 -43.40
N GLY A 264 -21.91 2.83 -42.91
CA GLY A 264 -21.57 4.06 -43.64
C GLY A 264 -22.74 5.04 -43.87
N LEU A 265 -23.88 4.83 -43.21
CA LEU A 265 -25.02 5.75 -43.27
C LEU A 265 -24.77 6.92 -42.31
N LYS A 266 -24.86 8.16 -42.82
CA LYS A 266 -24.72 9.37 -41.99
C LYS A 266 -25.83 9.37 -40.92
N PRO A 267 -25.49 9.51 -39.64
CA PRO A 267 -26.49 9.53 -38.58
C PRO A 267 -27.39 10.76 -38.74
N HIS A 268 -28.68 10.54 -38.95
CA HIS A 268 -29.68 11.59 -38.89
C HIS A 268 -29.91 11.92 -37.41
N LYS A 269 -29.43 13.12 -37.00
CA LYS A 269 -29.53 13.71 -35.65
C LYS A 269 -28.68 13.03 -34.56
N LEU A 270 -27.36 13.00 -34.73
CA LEU A 270 -26.46 12.89 -33.56
C LEU A 270 -26.41 14.25 -32.85
N ASN A 271 -26.94 14.33 -31.63
CA ASN A 271 -26.80 15.52 -30.80
C ASN A 271 -25.31 15.77 -30.52
N TYR A 272 -24.90 17.04 -30.52
CA TYR A 272 -23.51 17.52 -30.37
C TYR A 272 -22.73 16.87 -29.20
N TYR A 273 -23.42 16.37 -28.17
CA TYR A 273 -22.87 15.68 -27.00
C TYR A 273 -22.28 14.28 -27.27
N GLN A 274 -22.75 13.54 -28.27
CA GLN A 274 -22.32 12.13 -28.49
C GLN A 274 -20.92 11.98 -29.12
N LYS A 275 -20.31 13.06 -29.63
CA LYS A 275 -18.97 13.02 -30.23
C LYS A 275 -17.84 12.74 -29.22
N HIS A 276 -18.09 13.03 -27.93
CA HIS A 276 -17.10 12.88 -26.85
C HIS A 276 -17.14 11.51 -26.15
N HIS A 277 -18.26 10.78 -26.23
CA HIS A 277 -18.43 9.48 -25.55
C HIS A 277 -17.78 8.30 -26.27
N VAL A 278 -17.11 8.53 -27.40
CA VAL A 278 -16.39 7.52 -28.19
C VAL A 278 -14.88 7.55 -27.92
N GLN A 279 -14.37 8.55 -27.19
CA GLN A 279 -12.95 8.69 -26.86
C GLN A 279 -12.69 8.41 -25.38
N PRO A 280 -11.59 7.76 -24.98
CA PRO A 280 -11.18 7.67 -23.59
C PRO A 280 -10.94 9.06 -22.99
N ARG A 281 -11.14 9.19 -21.67
CA ARG A 281 -10.87 10.43 -20.92
C ARG A 281 -9.45 10.89 -21.16
N ARG A 282 -9.20 12.19 -21.19
CA ARG A 282 -7.87 12.76 -21.44
C ARG A 282 -6.77 12.09 -20.60
N CYS A 283 -7.00 11.90 -19.31
CA CYS A 283 -6.05 11.24 -18.39
C CYS A 283 -6.00 9.70 -18.51
N ALA A 284 -7.00 9.08 -19.14
CA ALA A 284 -7.06 7.63 -19.37
C ALA A 284 -6.46 7.21 -20.74
N ARG A 285 -5.99 8.16 -21.55
CA ARG A 285 -5.38 7.86 -22.84
C ARG A 285 -4.01 7.23 -22.64
N LYS A 286 -3.81 6.05 -23.24
CA LYS A 286 -2.52 5.37 -23.24
C LYS A 286 -1.72 5.86 -24.44
N MET A 287 -0.54 6.40 -24.17
CA MET A 287 0.38 6.89 -25.18
C MET A 287 1.64 6.06 -25.11
N ILE A 288 2.13 5.59 -26.26
CA ILE A 288 3.41 4.88 -26.33
C ILE A 288 4.43 5.88 -26.85
N TYR A 289 5.53 6.06 -26.12
CA TYR A 289 6.64 6.91 -26.55
C TYR A 289 7.81 6.04 -27.00
N VAL A 290 8.37 6.38 -28.16
CA VAL A 290 9.60 5.82 -28.70
C VAL A 290 10.64 6.93 -28.67
N ILE A 291 11.70 6.75 -27.90
CA ILE A 291 12.69 7.78 -27.60
C ILE A 291 14.05 7.29 -28.11
N GLY A 292 14.73 8.12 -28.91
CA GLY A 292 16.09 7.88 -29.37
C GLY A 292 16.29 6.53 -30.06
N GLY A 293 17.42 5.87 -29.78
CA GLY A 293 17.79 4.60 -30.40
C GLY A 293 18.77 4.76 -31.57
N PHE A 294 18.92 3.71 -32.38
CA PHE A 294 19.79 3.71 -33.55
C PHE A 294 18.99 3.53 -34.83
N SER A 295 19.30 4.33 -35.84
CA SER A 295 18.83 4.12 -37.21
C SER A 295 19.97 3.71 -38.12
N ARG A 296 19.65 2.90 -39.12
CA ARG A 296 20.57 2.48 -40.17
C ARG A 296 19.82 2.43 -41.50
N LEU A 297 20.46 2.95 -42.55
CA LEU A 297 19.94 2.83 -43.91
C LEU A 297 19.90 1.36 -44.35
N PRO A 298 18.86 0.91 -45.08
CA PRO A 298 18.81 -0.43 -45.65
C PRO A 298 20.04 -0.69 -46.55
N GLY A 299 20.82 -1.72 -46.24
CA GLY A 299 22.06 -2.07 -46.97
C GLY A 299 23.33 -1.33 -46.52
N GLY A 300 23.27 -0.44 -45.52
CA GLY A 300 24.42 0.26 -44.96
C GLY A 300 25.30 -0.61 -44.04
N ARG A 301 26.55 -0.18 -43.82
CA ARG A 301 27.48 -0.85 -42.88
C ARG A 301 27.08 -0.52 -41.44
N TRP A 302 27.59 -1.30 -40.47
CA TRP A 302 27.39 -1.00 -39.04
C TRP A 302 28.00 0.36 -38.64
N SER A 303 29.07 0.78 -39.31
CA SER A 303 29.69 2.11 -39.15
C SER A 303 28.77 3.28 -39.51
N ASP A 304 27.71 3.02 -40.27
CA ASP A 304 26.80 4.06 -40.78
C ASP A 304 25.58 4.23 -39.87
N SER A 305 25.57 3.57 -38.69
CA SER A 305 24.51 3.72 -37.71
C SER A 305 24.57 5.09 -37.04
N GLN A 306 23.43 5.76 -36.93
CA GLN A 306 23.31 7.04 -36.24
C GLN A 306 22.39 6.92 -35.04
N THR A 307 22.83 7.47 -33.90
CA THR A 307 21.95 7.64 -32.74
C THR A 307 20.91 8.73 -33.03
N LEU A 308 19.67 8.49 -32.62
CA LEU A 308 18.57 9.42 -32.79
C LEU A 308 18.34 10.24 -31.53
N ASN A 309 17.92 11.49 -31.71
CA ASN A 309 17.32 12.33 -30.66
C ASN A 309 15.80 12.47 -30.83
N THR A 310 15.24 11.87 -31.88
CA THR A 310 13.82 11.98 -32.19
C THR A 310 12.99 11.25 -31.15
N VAL A 311 11.81 11.80 -30.88
CA VAL A 311 10.82 11.18 -30.01
C VAL A 311 9.50 11.10 -30.76
N GLU A 312 8.97 9.90 -30.84
CA GLU A 312 7.70 9.60 -31.50
C GLU A 312 6.70 9.13 -30.45
N CYS A 313 5.44 9.51 -30.65
CA CYS A 313 4.36 9.19 -29.74
C CYS A 313 3.23 8.55 -30.54
N PHE A 314 2.88 7.33 -30.18
CA PHE A 314 1.72 6.63 -30.71
C PHE A 314 0.53 6.83 -29.78
N ASP A 315 -0.50 7.48 -30.31
CA ASP A 315 -1.79 7.59 -29.63
C ASP A 315 -2.56 6.28 -29.85
N SER A 316 -2.66 5.45 -28.81
CA SER A 316 -3.31 4.14 -28.91
C SER A 316 -4.79 4.24 -29.23
N PHE A 317 -5.40 5.40 -29.02
CA PHE A 317 -6.80 5.64 -29.35
C PHE A 317 -6.96 6.10 -30.80
N ARG A 318 -6.20 7.12 -31.23
CA ARG A 318 -6.27 7.62 -32.62
C ARG A 318 -5.61 6.68 -33.62
N GLN A 319 -4.84 5.70 -33.16
CA GLN A 319 -4.05 4.79 -34.00
C GLN A 319 -3.14 5.57 -34.95
N GLN A 320 -2.55 6.66 -34.44
CA GLN A 320 -1.72 7.59 -35.21
C GLN A 320 -0.42 7.87 -34.48
N TRP A 321 0.64 7.96 -35.28
CA TRP A 321 1.96 8.42 -34.85
C TRP A 321 2.03 9.94 -34.95
N LYS A 322 2.64 10.57 -33.96
CA LYS A 322 3.03 11.99 -33.99
C LYS A 322 4.47 12.13 -33.52
N THR A 323 5.20 13.05 -34.11
CA THR A 323 6.49 13.48 -33.59
C THR A 323 6.26 14.48 -32.46
N VAL A 324 6.98 14.32 -31.35
CA VAL A 324 6.98 15.23 -30.19
C VAL A 324 8.38 15.87 -30.05
N PRO A 325 8.58 16.86 -29.17
CA PRO A 325 9.88 17.50 -28.99
C PRO A 325 10.98 16.46 -28.77
N SER A 326 12.10 16.68 -29.44
CA SER A 326 13.26 15.79 -29.39
C SER A 326 14.05 15.98 -28.10
N ILE A 327 14.68 14.91 -27.62
CA ILE A 327 15.64 15.00 -26.53
C ILE A 327 16.86 15.83 -26.95
N LYS A 328 17.55 16.44 -25.99
CA LYS A 328 18.70 17.32 -26.27
C LYS A 328 19.88 16.54 -26.83
N PHE A 329 20.17 15.39 -26.25
CA PHE A 329 21.27 14.53 -26.67
C PHE A 329 20.74 13.30 -27.40
N CYS A 330 21.15 13.09 -28.64
CA CYS A 330 20.91 11.83 -29.34
C CYS A 330 21.55 10.70 -28.54
N ARG A 331 20.83 9.59 -28.34
CA ARG A 331 21.30 8.52 -27.47
C ARG A 331 20.65 7.18 -27.78
N SER A 332 21.41 6.12 -27.55
CA SER A 332 20.98 4.72 -27.59
C SER A 332 21.32 4.02 -26.27
N GLY A 333 20.70 2.87 -26.00
CA GLY A 333 20.96 2.12 -24.76
C GLY A 333 20.66 2.90 -23.49
N HIS A 334 19.84 3.94 -23.56
CA HIS A 334 19.38 4.70 -22.40
C HIS A 334 18.25 3.92 -21.70
N GLY A 335 18.05 4.21 -20.42
CA GLY A 335 16.90 3.72 -19.67
C GLY A 335 15.75 4.72 -19.74
N VAL A 336 14.52 4.23 -19.78
CA VAL A 336 13.31 5.05 -19.76
C VAL A 336 12.41 4.58 -18.63
N THR A 337 11.86 5.53 -17.86
CA THR A 337 10.83 5.23 -16.86
C THR A 337 9.80 6.35 -16.77
N VAL A 338 8.70 6.10 -16.09
CA VAL A 338 7.65 7.09 -15.80
C VAL A 338 7.59 7.31 -14.30
N LEU A 339 7.56 8.57 -13.89
CA LEU A 339 7.33 8.97 -12.50
C LEU A 339 6.45 10.23 -12.50
N ASP A 340 5.39 10.22 -11.69
CA ASP A 340 4.40 11.31 -11.61
C ASP A 340 3.80 11.74 -12.97
N GLY A 341 3.75 10.84 -13.95
CA GLY A 341 3.27 11.14 -15.30
C GLY A 341 4.29 11.82 -16.22
N ASN A 342 5.47 12.15 -15.69
CA ASN A 342 6.61 12.62 -16.47
C ASN A 342 7.43 11.42 -16.97
N ILE A 343 8.03 11.56 -18.15
CA ILE A 343 8.85 10.52 -18.78
C ILE A 343 10.32 10.86 -18.57
N TYR A 344 11.08 9.97 -17.97
CA TYR A 344 12.49 10.15 -17.65
C TYR A 344 13.36 9.31 -18.58
N VAL A 345 14.43 9.91 -19.08
CA VAL A 345 15.41 9.31 -20.00
C VAL A 345 16.78 9.45 -19.38
N ILE A 346 17.43 8.34 -19.07
CA ILE A 346 18.62 8.31 -18.22
C ILE A 346 19.76 7.57 -18.93
N GLY A 347 20.94 8.19 -18.94
CA GLY A 347 22.16 7.60 -19.49
C GLY A 347 22.06 7.32 -20.99
N GLY A 348 22.71 6.24 -21.42
CA GLY A 348 22.85 5.87 -22.83
C GLY A 348 24.19 6.30 -23.41
N GLU A 349 24.33 6.18 -24.72
CA GLU A 349 25.56 6.52 -25.44
C GLU A 349 25.27 7.16 -26.80
N SER A 350 26.25 7.90 -27.31
CA SER A 350 26.31 8.37 -28.69
C SER A 350 27.76 8.51 -29.12
N ASP A 351 28.10 8.02 -30.32
CA ASP A 351 29.46 8.09 -30.87
C ASP A 351 30.56 7.62 -29.88
N SER A 352 30.30 6.50 -29.19
CA SER A 352 31.16 5.92 -28.15
C SER A 352 31.34 6.75 -26.86
N LEU A 353 30.66 7.89 -26.74
CA LEU A 353 30.54 8.63 -25.49
C LEU A 353 29.36 8.11 -24.68
N ILE A 354 29.63 7.68 -23.44
CA ILE A 354 28.61 7.23 -22.50
C ILE A 354 28.15 8.42 -21.66
N PHE A 355 26.84 8.58 -21.50
CA PHE A 355 26.25 9.68 -20.77
C PHE A 355 25.94 9.33 -19.31
N ASP A 356 26.17 10.30 -18.44
CA ASP A 356 25.65 10.42 -17.07
C ASP A 356 24.39 11.29 -17.01
N THR A 357 24.04 11.94 -18.11
CA THR A 357 22.93 12.91 -18.15
C THR A 357 21.56 12.22 -18.12
N ALA A 358 20.63 12.88 -17.43
CA ALA A 358 19.23 12.52 -17.43
C ALA A 358 18.38 13.70 -17.92
N GLU A 359 17.32 13.40 -18.66
CA GLU A 359 16.33 14.35 -19.17
C GLU A 359 14.93 13.85 -18.76
N HIS A 360 14.00 14.76 -18.50
CA HIS A 360 12.59 14.38 -18.36
C HIS A 360 11.68 15.24 -19.24
N LEU A 361 10.62 14.62 -19.73
CA LEU A 361 9.54 15.25 -20.47
C LEU A 361 8.33 15.34 -19.54
N ASP A 362 7.79 16.54 -19.38
CA ASP A 362 6.41 16.71 -18.95
C ASP A 362 5.49 16.66 -20.18
N PRO A 363 4.66 15.61 -20.36
CA PRO A 363 3.78 15.49 -21.51
C PRO A 363 2.67 16.54 -21.56
N VAL A 364 2.37 17.22 -20.43
CA VAL A 364 1.35 18.27 -20.33
C VAL A 364 1.88 19.58 -20.91
N SER A 365 3.04 20.05 -20.44
CA SER A 365 3.71 21.23 -21.00
C SER A 365 4.42 20.95 -22.32
N ASN A 366 4.64 19.66 -22.63
CA ASN A 366 5.36 19.18 -23.80
C ASN A 366 6.78 19.77 -23.88
N HIS A 367 7.49 19.78 -22.74
CA HIS A 367 8.82 20.35 -22.61
C HIS A 367 9.80 19.37 -21.97
N TRP A 368 11.02 19.33 -22.52
CA TRP A 368 12.14 18.56 -21.96
C TRP A 368 12.97 19.42 -21.01
N SER A 369 13.30 18.88 -19.86
CA SER A 369 14.10 19.53 -18.83
C SER A 369 15.27 18.63 -18.42
N MET A 370 16.43 19.24 -18.21
CA MET A 370 17.62 18.53 -17.71
C MET A 370 17.46 18.19 -16.23
N LEU A 371 17.98 17.02 -15.84
CA LEU A 371 18.11 16.59 -14.46
C LEU A 371 19.58 16.62 -14.03
N PRO A 372 19.85 16.55 -12.71
CA PRO A 372 21.18 16.27 -12.19
C PRO A 372 21.78 15.03 -12.86
N SER A 373 23.08 15.09 -13.12
CA SER A 373 23.81 13.96 -13.70
C SER A 373 24.00 12.85 -12.68
N MET A 374 23.96 11.60 -13.14
CA MET A 374 24.32 10.43 -12.35
C MET A 374 25.79 10.53 -11.89
N THR A 375 26.15 9.79 -10.84
CA THR A 375 27.55 9.76 -10.38
C THR A 375 28.45 8.95 -11.32
N VAL A 376 27.88 7.99 -12.06
CA VAL A 376 28.61 7.17 -13.03
C VAL A 376 27.89 7.16 -14.38
N PRO A 377 28.57 7.57 -15.48
CA PRO A 377 28.04 7.43 -16.84
C PRO A 377 27.78 5.96 -17.17
N ARG A 378 26.61 5.65 -17.74
CA ARG A 378 26.23 4.26 -18.06
C ARG A 378 25.34 4.15 -19.30
N CYS A 379 25.57 3.11 -20.11
CA CYS A 379 24.70 2.70 -21.22
C CYS A 379 24.27 1.23 -21.09
N GLY A 380 23.18 0.82 -21.73
CA GLY A 380 22.58 -0.50 -21.54
C GLY A 380 22.13 -0.76 -20.10
N LEU A 381 21.84 0.28 -19.33
CA LEU A 381 21.38 0.21 -17.95
C LEU A 381 19.93 -0.27 -17.86
N GLY A 382 19.57 -0.82 -16.70
CA GLY A 382 18.18 -1.03 -16.33
C GLY A 382 17.66 0.16 -15.52
N VAL A 383 16.44 0.63 -15.80
CA VAL A 383 15.81 1.72 -15.04
C VAL A 383 14.40 1.31 -14.65
N CYS A 384 14.01 1.61 -13.42
CA CYS A 384 12.63 1.48 -12.95
C CYS A 384 12.30 2.55 -11.91
N THR A 385 11.01 2.82 -11.75
CA THR A 385 10.48 3.63 -10.66
C THR A 385 9.99 2.71 -9.55
N VAL A 386 10.37 2.98 -8.30
CA VAL A 386 9.92 2.27 -7.09
C VAL A 386 9.71 3.29 -5.98
N ASP A 387 8.53 3.28 -5.35
CA ASP A 387 8.16 4.15 -4.22
C ASP A 387 8.48 5.65 -4.44
N ASP A 388 8.11 6.18 -5.62
CA ASP A 388 8.38 7.58 -6.04
C ASP A 388 9.86 7.95 -6.25
N PHE A 389 10.76 6.96 -6.24
CA PHE A 389 12.17 7.12 -6.61
C PHE A 389 12.49 6.45 -7.95
N ILE A 390 13.55 6.91 -8.62
CA ILE A 390 14.03 6.30 -9.86
C ILE A 390 15.35 5.58 -9.61
N TYR A 391 15.43 4.31 -9.97
CA TYR A 391 16.63 3.49 -9.81
C TYR A 391 17.29 3.24 -11.16
N ALA A 392 18.61 3.47 -11.22
CA ALA A 392 19.47 3.16 -12.35
C ALA A 392 20.43 2.03 -11.96
N LEU A 393 20.33 0.89 -12.65
CA LEU A 393 20.94 -0.38 -12.27
C LEU A 393 21.96 -0.80 -13.33
N GLY A 394 23.18 -1.13 -12.91
CA GLY A 394 24.21 -1.76 -13.74
C GLY A 394 24.47 -1.04 -15.06
N GLY A 395 24.66 -1.78 -16.14
CA GLY A 395 25.01 -1.24 -17.45
C GLY A 395 26.52 -1.18 -17.68
N TRP A 396 26.90 -0.71 -18.86
CA TRP A 396 28.28 -0.54 -19.28
C TRP A 396 28.78 0.86 -18.86
N VAL A 397 29.87 0.92 -18.09
CA VAL A 397 30.40 2.14 -17.45
C VAL A 397 31.77 2.55 -18.01
N GLY A 398 31.97 2.35 -19.32
CA GLY A 398 33.20 2.72 -20.02
C GLY A 398 34.07 1.51 -20.33
N SER A 399 34.90 1.06 -19.39
CA SER A 399 35.81 -0.08 -19.62
C SER A 399 35.27 -1.41 -19.10
N GLU A 400 34.22 -1.41 -18.30
CA GLU A 400 33.67 -2.59 -17.65
C GLU A 400 32.14 -2.54 -17.49
N ILE A 401 31.55 -3.69 -17.13
CA ILE A 401 30.15 -3.77 -16.73
C ILE A 401 30.06 -3.34 -15.27
N GLY A 402 29.25 -2.33 -14.98
CA GLY A 402 29.07 -1.81 -13.63
C GLY A 402 28.17 -2.68 -12.76
N ASP A 403 28.48 -2.77 -11.46
CA ASP A 403 27.61 -3.37 -10.44
C ASP A 403 26.70 -2.35 -9.76
N THR A 404 26.96 -1.06 -9.91
CA THR A 404 26.36 -0.05 -9.03
C THR A 404 24.88 0.20 -9.29
N ILE A 405 24.17 0.43 -8.20
CA ILE A 405 22.76 0.86 -8.18
C ILE A 405 22.74 2.31 -7.69
N GLU A 406 22.20 3.20 -8.51
CA GLU A 406 21.97 4.60 -8.17
C GLU A 406 20.47 4.88 -8.05
N CYS A 407 20.10 5.73 -7.10
CA CYS A 407 18.73 6.17 -6.83
C CYS A 407 18.66 7.69 -6.96
N TYR A 408 17.71 8.16 -7.76
CA TYR A 408 17.35 9.56 -7.88
C TYR A 408 16.17 9.86 -6.95
N ASN A 409 16.38 10.85 -6.07
CA ASN A 409 15.35 11.41 -5.22
C ASN A 409 14.80 12.70 -5.87
N PRO A 410 13.54 12.72 -6.34
CA PRO A 410 12.94 13.90 -6.96
C PRO A 410 12.76 15.07 -6.00
N THR A 411 12.47 14.81 -4.72
CA THR A 411 12.27 15.84 -3.69
C THR A 411 13.57 16.59 -3.39
N LEU A 412 14.68 15.86 -3.29
CA LEU A 412 16.00 16.44 -3.03
C LEU A 412 16.73 16.84 -4.32
N ASN A 413 16.24 16.38 -5.47
CA ASN A 413 16.85 16.58 -6.79
C ASN A 413 18.34 16.14 -6.81
N VAL A 414 18.61 14.91 -6.34
CA VAL A 414 19.98 14.35 -6.28
C VAL A 414 20.01 12.86 -6.61
N TRP A 415 21.12 12.42 -7.20
CA TRP A 415 21.46 11.00 -7.36
C TRP A 415 22.34 10.53 -6.19
N SER A 416 22.08 9.31 -5.73
CA SER A 416 22.83 8.67 -4.66
C SER A 416 23.09 7.21 -4.97
N LYS A 417 24.26 6.69 -4.60
CA LYS A 417 24.56 5.26 -4.74
C LYS A 417 23.98 4.50 -3.57
N VAL A 418 23.09 3.55 -3.85
CA VAL A 418 22.31 2.82 -2.83
C VAL A 418 22.67 1.34 -2.72
N GLY A 419 23.39 0.79 -3.70
CA GLY A 419 23.73 -0.63 -3.65
C GLY A 419 24.57 -1.14 -4.81
N LYS A 420 24.66 -2.47 -4.90
CA LYS A 420 25.37 -3.21 -5.93
C LYS A 420 24.57 -4.44 -6.38
N LEU A 421 24.62 -4.78 -7.66
CA LEU A 421 24.07 -5.99 -8.23
C LEU A 421 24.90 -7.21 -7.81
N VAL A 422 24.22 -8.33 -7.53
CA VAL A 422 24.87 -9.62 -7.23
C VAL A 422 25.65 -10.16 -8.44
N THR A 423 25.19 -9.86 -9.65
CA THR A 423 25.84 -10.26 -10.90
C THR A 423 25.87 -9.07 -11.85
N LEU A 424 27.03 -8.80 -12.44
CA LEU A 424 27.25 -7.76 -13.44
C LEU A 424 26.40 -8.01 -14.68
N ARG A 425 25.59 -7.02 -15.09
CA ARG A 425 24.65 -7.12 -16.21
C ARG A 425 24.57 -5.79 -16.96
N PHE A 426 24.41 -5.89 -18.29
CA PHE A 426 24.06 -4.78 -19.18
C PHE A 426 23.04 -5.28 -20.22
N ALA A 427 22.36 -4.36 -20.90
CA ALA A 427 21.26 -4.65 -21.84
C ALA A 427 20.15 -5.52 -21.22
N MET A 428 19.69 -5.13 -20.02
CA MET A 428 18.68 -5.86 -19.25
C MET A 428 17.34 -5.14 -19.22
N GLY A 429 16.26 -5.91 -19.16
CA GLY A 429 14.93 -5.41 -18.84
C GLY A 429 14.75 -5.36 -17.32
N VAL A 430 14.26 -4.24 -16.80
CA VAL A 430 13.91 -4.07 -15.39
C VAL A 430 12.46 -3.63 -15.31
N VAL A 431 11.73 -4.22 -14.38
CA VAL A 431 10.34 -3.89 -14.11
C VAL A 431 10.14 -3.94 -12.60
N GLU A 432 9.37 -3.00 -12.08
CA GLU A 432 8.86 -3.06 -10.71
C GLU A 432 7.74 -4.12 -10.66
N HIS A 433 7.80 -5.00 -9.67
CA HIS A 433 6.78 -6.03 -9.47
C HIS A 433 6.41 -6.06 -7.99
N GLU A 434 5.21 -5.54 -7.68
CA GLU A 434 4.60 -5.56 -6.35
C GLU A 434 5.42 -4.78 -5.30
N GLY A 435 5.46 -3.47 -5.47
CA GLY A 435 6.23 -2.49 -4.71
C GLY A 435 5.91 -2.33 -3.22
N LYS A 436 5.55 -3.38 -2.46
CA LYS A 436 5.39 -3.24 -1.00
C LYS A 436 5.80 -4.40 -0.09
N HIS A 437 6.17 -5.60 -0.54
CA HIS A 437 6.02 -6.75 0.38
C HIS A 437 7.26 -7.51 0.84
N ILE A 438 8.49 -7.09 0.51
CA ILE A 438 9.69 -7.84 0.95
C ILE A 438 10.72 -6.99 1.71
N TYR A 439 10.94 -5.73 1.33
CA TYR A 439 11.91 -4.88 2.02
C TYR A 439 11.41 -4.40 3.39
N VAL A 440 10.14 -3.99 3.50
CA VAL A 440 9.57 -3.59 4.80
C VAL A 440 9.57 -4.75 5.79
N LEU A 441 9.28 -5.98 5.35
CA LEU A 441 9.31 -7.15 6.21
C LEU A 441 10.73 -7.55 6.60
N LEU A 442 11.70 -7.54 5.67
CA LEU A 442 13.10 -7.87 6.00
C LEU A 442 13.78 -6.80 6.87
N ASP A 443 13.53 -5.52 6.61
CA ASP A 443 14.01 -4.43 7.47
C ASP A 443 13.33 -4.47 8.83
N PHE A 444 12.01 -4.70 8.88
CA PHE A 444 11.28 -4.88 10.14
C PHE A 444 11.84 -6.07 10.94
N LEU A 445 12.02 -7.23 10.32
CA LEU A 445 12.56 -8.43 10.99
C LEU A 445 14.03 -8.24 11.40
N CYS A 446 14.83 -7.49 10.64
CA CYS A 446 16.19 -7.12 11.06
C CYS A 446 16.21 -6.11 12.21
N LEU A 447 15.28 -5.15 12.24
CA LEU A 447 15.15 -4.14 13.30
C LEU A 447 14.54 -4.69 14.59
N THR A 448 13.69 -5.71 14.50
CA THR A 448 12.91 -6.25 15.63
C THR A 448 13.38 -7.61 16.13
N GLU A 449 14.37 -8.22 15.46
CA GLU A 449 14.92 -9.56 15.76
C GLU A 449 13.90 -10.72 15.73
N PHE A 450 12.70 -10.50 15.19
CA PHE A 450 11.68 -11.55 15.12
C PHE A 450 12.02 -12.65 14.13
N THR A 451 11.65 -13.89 14.46
CA THR A 451 11.77 -15.05 13.55
C THR A 451 10.39 -15.45 13.04
N VAL A 452 10.25 -15.67 11.72
CA VAL A 452 9.00 -16.09 11.08
C VAL A 452 9.15 -17.50 10.50
N VAL A 453 8.16 -18.37 10.70
CA VAL A 453 8.12 -19.73 10.12
C VAL A 453 6.96 -19.85 9.15
N PHE A 454 7.24 -20.33 7.94
CA PHE A 454 6.25 -20.55 6.87
C PHE A 454 5.96 -22.04 6.68
N GLU A 455 4.71 -22.48 6.83
CA GLU A 455 4.25 -23.78 6.29
C GLU A 455 2.91 -23.57 5.56
N ILE A 456 2.77 -24.13 4.36
CA ILE A 456 1.47 -24.16 3.64
C ILE A 456 0.82 -25.51 3.98
N LEU A 457 -0.35 -25.51 4.62
CA LEU A 457 -1.06 -26.73 4.99
C LEU A 457 -2.48 -26.71 4.41
N GLN A 458 -2.79 -27.71 3.57
CA GLN A 458 -4.17 -28.04 3.20
C GLN A 458 -4.63 -29.26 4.02
N PRO A 459 -5.86 -29.30 4.57
CA PRO A 459 -6.25 -30.29 5.59
C PRO A 459 -6.39 -31.74 5.11
N SER A 460 -6.37 -32.01 3.80
CA SER A 460 -6.72 -33.34 3.27
C SER A 460 -5.54 -34.25 2.90
N ARG A 461 -4.27 -33.82 2.98
CA ARG A 461 -3.11 -34.67 2.63
C ARG A 461 -1.88 -34.38 3.49
N GLN A 462 -1.65 -35.19 4.53
CA GLN A 462 -0.32 -35.33 5.15
C GLN A 462 0.54 -36.33 4.37
N HIS A 463 0.88 -36.01 3.13
CA HIS A 463 1.95 -36.66 2.37
C HIS A 463 2.66 -35.59 1.55
N VAL A 464 3.99 -35.71 1.40
CA VAL A 464 4.77 -34.85 0.51
C VAL A 464 4.19 -35.02 -0.90
N GLU A 465 3.43 -34.03 -1.34
CA GLU A 465 2.95 -33.94 -2.72
C GLU A 465 4.00 -33.25 -3.57
N ASP A 466 4.12 -33.68 -4.83
CA ASP A 466 4.86 -32.93 -5.82
C ASP A 466 4.10 -31.64 -6.14
N LEU A 467 4.62 -30.51 -5.66
CA LEU A 467 4.02 -29.17 -5.77
C LEU A 467 4.28 -28.51 -7.13
N SER A 468 4.78 -29.26 -8.12
CA SER A 468 5.05 -28.77 -9.49
C SER A 468 3.82 -28.25 -10.24
N TYR A 469 2.60 -28.47 -9.73
CA TYR A 469 1.35 -27.95 -10.30
C TYR A 469 0.99 -26.52 -9.83
N LEU A 470 1.63 -26.00 -8.78
CA LEU A 470 1.44 -24.61 -8.35
C LEU A 470 2.29 -23.68 -9.23
N LYS A 471 1.65 -22.86 -10.08
CA LYS A 471 2.35 -21.94 -10.99
C LYS A 471 3.16 -20.84 -10.26
N ARG A 472 2.84 -20.53 -9.00
CA ARG A 472 3.62 -19.71 -8.05
C ARG A 472 3.27 -20.11 -6.60
N SER A 473 4.23 -19.99 -5.68
CA SER A 473 4.04 -20.20 -4.24
C SER A 473 3.18 -19.06 -3.64
N LYS A 474 2.11 -19.39 -2.91
CA LYS A 474 1.25 -18.42 -2.22
C LYS A 474 1.35 -18.61 -0.71
N LEU A 475 1.78 -17.57 -0.01
CA LEU A 475 1.83 -17.53 1.44
C LEU A 475 0.40 -17.55 2.02
N GLN A 476 0.12 -18.46 2.96
CA GLN A 476 -1.24 -18.64 3.50
C GLN A 476 -1.42 -18.15 4.94
N PHE A 477 -0.35 -18.08 5.74
CA PHE A 477 -0.37 -17.48 7.08
C PHE A 477 1.04 -17.05 7.53
N ILE A 478 1.10 -16.11 8.47
CA ILE A 478 2.33 -15.66 9.16
C ILE A 478 2.15 -15.91 10.65
N ALA A 479 3.19 -16.43 11.30
CA ALA A 479 3.26 -16.57 12.76
C ALA A 479 4.44 -15.77 13.29
N TRP A 480 4.19 -15.00 14.36
CA TRP A 480 5.17 -14.15 15.02
C TRP A 480 5.65 -14.82 16.30
N THR A 481 6.97 -14.92 16.48
CA THR A 481 7.56 -15.43 17.73
C THR A 481 8.70 -14.52 18.16
N SER A 482 8.68 -14.07 19.41
CA SER A 482 9.83 -13.41 20.06
C SER A 482 10.94 -14.44 20.27
N CYS A 483 12.16 -14.08 19.90
CA CYS A 483 13.39 -14.83 20.20
C CYS A 483 13.72 -14.83 21.70
N ASN A 484 13.23 -13.83 22.45
CA ASN A 484 13.44 -13.68 23.89
C ASN A 484 12.10 -13.83 24.63
N LEU A 485 11.84 -15.02 25.17
CA LEU A 485 10.70 -15.29 26.04
C LEU A 485 11.22 -15.83 27.37
N GLU A 486 11.32 -14.96 28.37
CA GLU A 486 11.34 -15.41 29.76
C GLU A 486 9.92 -15.78 30.18
N ALA A 487 9.77 -16.94 30.83
CA ALA A 487 8.48 -17.43 31.28
C ALA A 487 8.00 -16.64 32.50
N THR A 488 6.94 -15.85 32.32
CA THR A 488 6.13 -15.30 33.44
C THR A 488 4.66 -15.60 33.17
N GLU A 489 3.94 -15.98 34.23
CA GLU A 489 2.62 -16.64 34.19
C GLU A 489 1.48 -15.82 33.55
N ASP A 490 1.67 -14.53 33.27
CA ASP A 490 0.61 -13.61 32.84
C ASP A 490 0.83 -12.92 31.47
N LYS A 491 1.71 -13.43 30.58
CA LYS A 491 1.91 -12.81 29.25
C LYS A 491 1.41 -13.67 28.08
N GLN A 492 0.78 -12.97 27.12
CA GLN A 492 0.39 -13.50 25.81
C GLN A 492 1.58 -14.16 25.10
N LEU A 493 1.32 -15.26 24.38
CA LEU A 493 2.29 -16.03 23.59
C LEU A 493 2.97 -15.21 22.47
N CYS A 494 2.44 -14.03 22.15
CA CYS A 494 3.00 -13.06 21.22
C CYS A 494 3.33 -11.78 21.98
N SER A 495 4.55 -11.25 21.83
CA SER A 495 4.95 -9.96 22.40
C SER A 495 4.27 -8.77 21.71
N MET A 496 3.67 -9.01 20.54
CA MET A 496 2.95 -8.03 19.76
C MET A 496 1.45 -8.14 20.05
N PRO A 497 0.77 -7.03 20.39
CA PRO A 497 -0.68 -6.98 20.52
C PRO A 497 -1.36 -7.56 19.27
N PRO A 498 -2.38 -8.43 19.41
CA PRO A 498 -3.05 -9.11 18.30
C PRO A 498 -3.49 -8.14 17.18
N ASP A 499 -3.93 -6.95 17.56
CA ASP A 499 -4.43 -5.89 16.70
C ASP A 499 -3.36 -5.37 15.74
N ILE A 500 -2.14 -5.19 16.25
CA ILE A 500 -0.97 -4.74 15.49
C ILE A 500 -0.50 -5.85 14.55
N ALA A 501 -0.51 -7.10 15.02
CA ALA A 501 -0.14 -8.25 14.20
C ALA A 501 -1.10 -8.47 13.01
N ILE A 502 -2.39 -8.14 13.20
CA ILE A 502 -3.41 -8.21 12.16
C ILE A 502 -3.23 -7.07 11.15
N GLN A 503 -3.01 -5.83 11.59
CA GLN A 503 -2.75 -4.71 10.68
C GLN A 503 -1.51 -4.94 9.81
N ILE A 504 -0.46 -5.54 10.37
CA ILE A 504 0.74 -5.91 9.62
C ILE A 504 0.46 -7.06 8.65
N ALA A 505 -0.35 -8.05 9.03
CA ALA A 505 -0.75 -9.15 8.14
C ALA A 505 -1.62 -8.64 6.96
N GLU A 506 -2.53 -7.70 7.21
CA GLU A 506 -3.32 -7.00 6.19
C GLU A 506 -2.42 -6.18 5.26
N ALA A 507 -1.45 -5.45 5.81
CA ALA A 507 -0.46 -4.71 5.05
C ALA A 507 0.48 -5.61 4.22
N LEU A 508 0.54 -6.92 4.50
CA LEU A 508 1.27 -7.93 3.73
C LEU A 508 0.37 -8.72 2.76
N GLY A 509 -0.91 -8.33 2.62
CA GLY A 509 -1.85 -8.91 1.67
C GLY A 509 -2.49 -10.23 2.12
N LEU A 510 -2.46 -10.53 3.43
CA LEU A 510 -3.18 -11.68 4.01
C LEU A 510 -4.61 -11.27 4.39
N PRO A 511 -5.62 -12.12 4.16
CA PRO A 511 -7.00 -11.82 4.54
C PRO A 511 -7.16 -11.82 6.07
N SER A 512 -7.79 -10.80 6.63
CA SER A 512 -8.08 -10.71 8.07
C SER A 512 -9.28 -11.57 8.47
N VAL A 513 -9.25 -12.08 9.71
CA VAL A 513 -10.34 -12.85 10.32
C VAL A 513 -10.57 -12.30 11.74
N ASP A 514 -11.83 -12.12 12.14
CA ASP A 514 -12.20 -11.69 13.48
C ASP A 514 -11.70 -12.67 14.56
N TYR A 515 -11.27 -12.14 15.70
CA TYR A 515 -10.76 -12.93 16.82
C TYR A 515 -11.50 -12.61 18.14
N THR A 516 -11.46 -13.55 19.08
CA THR A 516 -11.92 -13.35 20.46
C THR A 516 -10.91 -13.91 21.45
N VAL A 517 -10.68 -13.21 22.56
CA VAL A 517 -9.73 -13.62 23.61
C VAL A 517 -10.45 -14.56 24.58
N ILE A 518 -9.91 -15.77 24.78
CA ILE A 518 -10.49 -16.80 25.66
C ILE A 518 -9.55 -17.05 26.85
N PRO A 519 -10.05 -17.26 28.08
CA PRO A 519 -9.23 -17.56 29.25
C PRO A 519 -8.46 -18.88 29.15
N ALA A 520 -7.22 -18.89 29.64
CA ALA A 520 -6.31 -20.06 29.58
C ALA A 520 -6.89 -21.33 30.24
N SER A 521 -7.69 -21.17 31.29
CA SER A 521 -8.33 -22.27 32.04
C SER A 521 -9.24 -23.16 31.18
N ASP A 522 -9.89 -22.60 30.16
CA ASP A 522 -10.81 -23.33 29.29
C ASP A 522 -10.08 -24.18 28.24
N VAL A 523 -8.84 -23.80 27.92
CA VAL A 523 -7.93 -24.57 27.06
C VAL A 523 -7.39 -25.78 27.82
N ASP A 524 -7.03 -25.59 29.09
CA ASP A 524 -6.46 -26.65 29.94
C ASP A 524 -7.43 -27.79 30.23
N ASN A 525 -8.70 -27.48 30.52
CA ASN A 525 -9.74 -28.48 30.74
C ASN A 525 -10.02 -29.34 29.48
N ARG A 526 -9.90 -28.72 28.31
CA ARG A 526 -10.10 -29.39 27.01
C ARG A 526 -8.90 -30.26 26.63
N MET A 527 -7.69 -29.84 26.99
CA MET A 527 -6.45 -30.62 26.86
C MET A 527 -6.44 -31.85 27.78
N LEU A 528 -6.97 -31.74 28.99
CA LEU A 528 -7.11 -32.85 29.94
C LEU A 528 -7.97 -34.00 29.40
N GLN A 529 -9.05 -33.69 28.67
CA GLN A 529 -9.91 -34.70 28.05
C GLN A 529 -9.24 -35.42 26.86
N VAL A 530 -8.41 -34.71 26.07
CA VAL A 530 -7.71 -35.28 24.90
C VAL A 530 -6.51 -36.15 25.32
N ARG A 531 -5.84 -35.80 26.43
CA ARG A 531 -4.66 -36.52 26.96
C ARG A 531 -4.97 -37.89 27.57
N GLN A 532 -6.23 -38.25 27.81
CA GLN A 532 -6.62 -39.55 28.36
C GLN A 532 -6.51 -40.72 27.36
N GLY A 533 -6.23 -40.47 26.07
CA GLY A 533 -6.23 -41.51 25.01
C GLY A 533 -4.91 -41.84 24.32
N TYR A 534 -3.88 -40.98 24.35
CA TYR A 534 -2.64 -41.21 23.60
C TYR A 534 -1.42 -40.69 24.38
N GLY A 535 -0.50 -41.59 24.70
CA GLY A 535 0.77 -41.26 25.32
C GLY A 535 1.69 -40.53 24.35
N TYR A 536 1.93 -39.26 24.65
CA TYR A 536 3.02 -38.39 24.15
C TYR A 536 3.32 -38.47 22.64
N GLU A 537 2.47 -37.85 21.83
CA GLU A 537 2.92 -37.08 20.67
C GLU A 537 2.73 -35.59 21.00
N GLY A 538 3.71 -34.75 20.65
CA GLY A 538 3.81 -33.37 21.11
C GLY A 538 2.55 -32.53 20.88
N GLU A 539 2.42 -31.46 21.66
CA GLU A 539 1.23 -30.60 21.72
C GLU A 539 0.76 -30.20 20.32
N VAL A 540 -0.50 -30.55 20.00
CA VAL A 540 -1.15 -30.20 18.74
C VAL A 540 -2.24 -29.18 19.03
N PHE A 541 -2.08 -27.97 18.52
CA PHE A 541 -3.09 -26.93 18.58
C PHE A 541 -3.94 -26.98 17.31
N TYR A 542 -5.25 -27.08 17.46
CA TYR A 542 -6.20 -27.10 16.35
C TYR A 542 -6.88 -25.73 16.24
N PHE A 543 -6.91 -25.20 15.03
CA PHE A 543 -7.64 -24.00 14.68
C PHE A 543 -8.97 -24.44 14.05
N LEU A 544 -10.09 -23.99 14.62
CA LEU A 544 -11.44 -24.38 14.19
C LEU A 544 -12.17 -23.15 13.63
N ASP A 545 -13.05 -23.34 12.64
CA ASP A 545 -13.97 -22.30 12.18
C ASP A 545 -15.20 -22.16 13.08
N SER A 546 -16.07 -21.21 12.75
CA SER A 546 -17.32 -20.89 13.46
C SER A 546 -18.33 -22.04 13.51
N THR A 547 -18.16 -23.10 12.69
CA THR A 547 -18.96 -24.32 12.72
C THR A 547 -18.30 -25.47 13.48
N ARG A 548 -17.15 -25.21 14.12
CA ARG A 548 -16.26 -26.20 14.78
C ARG A 548 -15.55 -27.15 13.81
N SER A 549 -15.42 -26.78 12.53
CA SER A 549 -14.67 -27.57 11.55
C SER A 549 -13.17 -27.22 11.63
N VAL A 550 -12.29 -28.22 11.55
CA VAL A 550 -10.84 -28.02 11.69
C VAL A 550 -10.27 -27.32 10.46
N MET A 551 -9.86 -26.07 10.65
CA MET A 551 -9.25 -25.21 9.64
C MET A 551 -7.75 -25.41 9.51
N GLY A 552 -7.07 -25.81 10.59
CA GLY A 552 -5.63 -26.03 10.59
C GLY A 552 -5.12 -26.63 11.89
N LEU A 553 -3.85 -27.02 11.93
CA LEU A 553 -3.20 -27.49 13.15
C LEU A 553 -1.73 -27.10 13.22
N LEU A 554 -1.24 -26.84 14.44
CA LEU A 554 0.16 -26.59 14.78
C LEU A 554 0.65 -27.76 15.63
N LYS A 555 1.71 -28.48 15.20
CA LYS A 555 2.31 -29.57 15.99
C LYS A 555 3.66 -29.15 16.55
N LYS A 556 3.78 -29.07 17.87
CA LYS A 556 5.07 -28.93 18.56
C LYS A 556 5.85 -30.24 18.46
N LYS A 557 6.87 -30.29 17.59
CA LYS A 557 7.70 -31.48 17.40
C LYS A 557 8.95 -31.37 18.25
N THR A 558 9.13 -32.28 19.19
CA THR A 558 10.36 -32.35 20.01
C THR A 558 11.54 -32.84 19.16
N ILE A 559 12.76 -32.49 19.58
CA ILE A 559 14.00 -33.00 18.96
C ILE A 559 13.98 -34.54 18.92
N TRP A 560 13.53 -35.15 20.02
CA TRP A 560 13.31 -36.59 20.13
C TRP A 560 12.43 -37.13 19.00
N TYR A 561 11.29 -36.49 18.72
CA TYR A 561 10.38 -36.90 17.63
C TYR A 561 11.04 -36.78 16.25
N ILE A 562 11.77 -35.70 15.98
CA ILE A 562 12.43 -35.45 14.69
C ILE A 562 13.46 -36.55 14.42
N VAL A 563 14.28 -36.88 15.42
CA VAL A 563 15.32 -37.91 15.30
C VAL A 563 14.70 -39.32 15.19
N CYS A 564 13.73 -39.66 16.04
CA CYS A 564 13.02 -40.93 15.98
C CYS A 564 12.30 -41.15 14.64
N ARG A 565 11.70 -40.09 14.07
CA ARG A 565 11.09 -40.15 12.73
C ARG A 565 12.11 -40.42 11.64
N ALA A 566 13.27 -39.75 11.68
CA ALA A 566 14.34 -39.99 10.72
C ALA A 566 14.84 -41.44 10.80
N ILE A 567 14.99 -41.97 12.02
CA ILE A 567 15.36 -43.36 12.25
C ILE A 567 14.28 -44.30 11.71
N ARG A 568 13.00 -44.06 11.99
CA ARG A 568 11.87 -44.83 11.45
C ARG A 568 11.89 -44.91 9.93
N GLU A 569 12.04 -43.77 9.25
CA GLU A 569 12.03 -43.71 7.78
C GLU A 569 13.22 -44.49 7.19
N LYS A 570 14.39 -44.42 7.81
CA LYS A 570 15.56 -45.21 7.39
C LYS A 570 15.41 -46.69 7.71
N SER A 571 14.89 -47.07 8.86
CA SER A 571 14.59 -48.47 9.21
C SER A 571 13.60 -49.09 8.23
N ARG A 572 12.50 -48.38 7.91
CA ARG A 572 11.51 -48.82 6.93
C ARG A 572 12.11 -49.03 5.55
N SER A 573 12.82 -48.02 5.03
CA SER A 573 13.45 -48.09 3.71
C SER A 573 14.45 -49.24 3.61
N THR A 574 15.20 -49.47 4.69
CA THR A 574 16.18 -50.56 4.80
C THR A 574 15.49 -51.93 4.82
N CYS A 575 14.44 -52.12 5.62
CA CYS A 575 13.70 -53.38 5.68
C CYS A 575 12.95 -53.68 4.37
N GLN A 576 12.42 -52.64 3.69
CA GLN A 576 11.81 -52.77 2.36
C GLN A 576 12.83 -53.21 1.29
N GLN A 577 14.05 -52.67 1.33
CA GLN A 577 15.12 -53.06 0.40
C GLN A 577 15.60 -54.49 0.66
N ASN A 578 15.74 -54.88 1.93
CA ASN A 578 16.09 -56.26 2.30
C ASN A 578 15.04 -57.27 1.80
N ASN A 579 13.74 -56.95 1.95
CA ASN A 579 12.65 -57.83 1.55
C ASN A 579 12.47 -57.94 0.01
N LYS A 580 12.76 -56.89 -0.75
CA LYS A 580 12.60 -56.89 -2.23
C LYS A 580 13.79 -57.49 -2.97
N SER A 581 15.01 -57.33 -2.47
CA SER A 581 16.23 -57.74 -3.17
C SER A 581 17.33 -58.17 -2.18
N PRO A 582 17.21 -59.35 -1.53
CA PRO A 582 18.12 -59.78 -0.47
C PRO A 582 19.56 -60.02 -0.96
N SER A 583 19.76 -60.40 -2.22
CA SER A 583 21.08 -60.71 -2.80
C SER A 583 22.01 -59.52 -3.02
N THR A 584 21.47 -58.29 -3.07
CA THR A 584 22.22 -57.04 -3.33
C THR A 584 22.20 -56.08 -2.14
N PHE A 585 21.53 -56.47 -1.04
CA PHE A 585 21.38 -55.64 0.13
C PHE A 585 22.66 -55.64 0.99
N SER A 586 23.13 -54.44 1.35
CA SER A 586 24.29 -54.25 2.22
C SER A 586 23.89 -53.47 3.47
N LEU A 587 23.88 -54.16 4.61
CA LEU A 587 23.51 -53.58 5.89
C LEU A 587 24.45 -52.44 6.30
N SER A 588 25.76 -52.56 6.05
CA SER A 588 26.74 -51.52 6.39
C SER A 588 26.48 -50.20 5.65
N LYS A 589 26.07 -50.27 4.37
CA LYS A 589 25.72 -49.08 3.57
C LYS A 589 24.44 -48.41 4.08
N ALA A 590 23.49 -49.18 4.60
CA ALA A 590 22.26 -48.65 5.20
C ALA A 590 22.53 -47.92 6.52
N LEU A 591 23.38 -48.48 7.38
CA LEU A 591 23.74 -47.87 8.66
C LEU A 591 24.49 -46.53 8.48
N ASN A 592 25.42 -46.47 7.53
CA ASN A 592 26.12 -45.21 7.21
C ASN A 592 25.16 -44.11 6.69
N LYS A 593 24.07 -44.49 6.01
CA LYS A 593 23.04 -43.52 5.59
C LYS A 593 22.22 -43.00 6.77
N THR A 594 21.98 -43.83 7.79
CA THR A 594 21.30 -43.41 9.02
C THR A 594 22.17 -42.42 9.80
N GLU A 595 23.47 -42.71 9.96
CA GLU A 595 24.39 -41.81 10.66
C GLU A 595 24.53 -40.45 9.97
N ARG A 596 24.71 -40.43 8.64
CA ARG A 596 24.77 -39.17 7.86
C ARG A 596 23.50 -38.34 8.00
N ARG A 597 22.33 -38.99 8.07
CA ARG A 597 21.07 -38.28 8.26
C ARG A 597 20.98 -37.65 9.65
N ILE A 598 21.53 -38.30 10.67
CA ILE A 598 21.60 -37.75 12.03
C ILE A 598 22.61 -36.59 12.08
N ASP A 599 23.72 -36.65 11.33
CA ASP A 599 24.67 -35.52 11.18
C ASP A 599 24.04 -34.29 10.52
N GLU A 600 23.20 -34.49 9.50
CA GLU A 600 22.44 -33.39 8.90
C GLU A 600 21.50 -32.75 9.92
N ILE A 601 20.81 -33.57 10.73
CA ILE A 601 19.92 -33.08 11.79
C ILE A 601 20.71 -32.35 12.89
N GLN A 602 21.93 -32.80 13.22
CA GLN A 602 22.81 -32.09 14.14
C GLN A 602 23.08 -30.66 13.65
N LYS A 603 23.41 -30.47 12.37
CA LYS A 603 23.65 -29.14 11.81
C LYS A 603 22.41 -28.25 11.85
N TRP A 604 21.21 -28.85 11.70
CA TRP A 604 19.95 -28.10 11.72
C TRP A 604 19.49 -27.71 13.12
N LEU A 605 19.71 -28.56 14.11
CA LEU A 605 19.19 -28.38 15.48
C LEU A 605 20.29 -28.07 16.51
N ASN A 606 21.53 -27.89 16.04
CA ASN A 606 22.73 -27.59 16.84
C ASN A 606 22.92 -28.54 18.05
N LEU A 607 22.70 -29.84 17.85
CA LEU A 607 22.78 -30.84 18.91
C LEU A 607 24.22 -31.05 19.39
N ASP A 608 24.39 -31.26 20.70
CA ASP A 608 25.70 -31.54 21.27
C ASP A 608 26.27 -32.87 20.74
N ASN A 609 27.60 -32.93 20.63
CA ASN A 609 28.31 -34.08 20.08
C ASN A 609 28.06 -35.38 20.89
N GLY A 610 27.73 -35.27 22.19
CA GLY A 610 27.41 -36.41 23.05
C GLY A 610 26.06 -37.03 22.69
N SER A 611 25.03 -36.19 22.57
CA SER A 611 23.68 -36.60 22.15
C SER A 611 23.67 -37.18 20.75
N VAL A 612 24.40 -36.59 19.81
CA VAL A 612 24.46 -37.08 18.42
C VAL A 612 25.10 -38.46 18.37
N LYS A 613 26.17 -38.68 19.15
CA LYS A 613 26.82 -39.99 19.27
C LYS A 613 25.87 -41.04 19.85
N LEU A 614 25.10 -40.67 20.88
CA LEU A 614 24.07 -41.53 21.46
C LEU A 614 22.97 -41.89 20.44
N TRP A 615 22.44 -40.91 19.71
CA TRP A 615 21.39 -41.12 18.72
C TRP A 615 21.84 -41.93 17.51
N LYS A 616 23.10 -41.77 17.06
CA LYS A 616 23.69 -42.62 16.02
C LYS A 616 23.80 -44.07 16.49
N ASP A 617 24.26 -44.31 17.71
CA ASP A 617 24.37 -45.65 18.26
C ASP A 617 22.99 -46.32 18.44
N LEU A 618 22.02 -45.61 19.02
CA LEU A 618 20.64 -46.09 19.16
C LEU A 618 19.98 -46.34 17.80
N GLY A 619 20.10 -45.40 16.86
CA GLY A 619 19.49 -45.51 15.55
C GLY A 619 20.06 -46.64 14.70
N THR A 620 21.37 -46.84 14.70
CA THR A 620 22.00 -47.93 13.94
C THR A 620 21.71 -49.30 14.55
N LYS A 621 21.71 -49.43 15.88
CA LYS A 621 21.32 -50.67 16.58
C LYS A 621 19.84 -51.01 16.36
N PHE A 622 18.95 -50.02 16.38
CA PHE A 622 17.54 -50.24 16.08
C PHE A 622 17.31 -50.71 14.64
N VAL A 623 17.98 -50.10 13.65
CA VAL A 623 17.90 -50.56 12.25
C VAL A 623 18.34 -52.02 12.12
N ARG A 624 19.43 -52.43 12.79
CA ARG A 624 19.88 -53.84 12.82
C ARG A 624 18.83 -54.76 13.47
N TRP A 625 18.26 -54.34 14.59
CA TRP A 625 17.24 -55.10 15.31
C TRP A 625 15.98 -55.31 14.46
N CYS A 626 15.50 -54.27 13.76
CA CYS A 626 14.37 -54.38 12.83
C CYS A 626 14.64 -55.35 11.68
N VAL A 627 15.81 -55.26 11.03
CA VAL A 627 16.16 -56.15 9.91
C VAL A 627 16.20 -57.61 10.40
N GLY A 628 16.85 -57.90 11.52
CA GLY A 628 16.88 -59.24 12.09
C GLY A 628 15.52 -59.73 12.62
N GLY A 629 14.62 -58.82 13.01
CA GLY A 629 13.23 -59.15 13.36
C GLY A 629 12.38 -59.54 12.15
N VAL A 630 12.61 -58.86 11.01
CA VAL A 630 11.96 -59.18 9.73
C VAL A 630 12.47 -60.51 9.17
N ASP A 631 13.78 -60.76 9.21
CA ASP A 631 14.36 -62.03 8.73
C ASP A 631 13.89 -63.25 9.54
N ARG A 632 13.60 -63.06 10.83
CA ARG A 632 13.04 -64.10 11.73
C ARG A 632 11.51 -64.21 11.64
N GLY A 633 10.84 -63.37 10.85
CA GLY A 633 9.39 -63.35 10.70
C GLY A 633 8.60 -62.81 11.90
N ASN A 634 9.28 -62.20 12.88
CA ASN A 634 8.65 -61.69 14.11
C ASN A 634 8.08 -60.27 13.94
N ILE A 635 8.54 -59.53 12.92
CA ILE A 635 8.14 -58.16 12.62
C ILE A 635 7.92 -58.06 11.11
N THR A 636 6.81 -57.50 10.65
CA THR A 636 6.62 -57.24 9.23
C THR A 636 7.16 -55.86 8.84
N VAL A 637 7.44 -55.66 7.56
CA VAL A 637 7.93 -54.37 7.05
C VAL A 637 6.89 -53.25 7.21
N ALA A 638 5.60 -53.59 7.26
CA ALA A 638 4.52 -52.64 7.56
C ALA A 638 4.56 -52.22 9.03
N ASP A 639 4.80 -53.16 9.94
CA ASP A 639 4.88 -52.89 11.39
C ASP A 639 5.99 -51.88 11.74
N VAL A 640 7.12 -51.90 11.01
CA VAL A 640 8.22 -50.94 11.20
C VAL A 640 7.77 -49.49 10.91
N ALA A 641 6.78 -49.30 10.04
CA ALA A 641 6.24 -47.98 9.71
C ALA A 641 5.10 -47.59 10.66
N ASP A 642 4.17 -48.50 10.86
CA ASP A 642 2.85 -48.23 11.45
C ASP A 642 2.83 -48.43 12.98
N LEU A 643 3.74 -49.24 13.51
CA LEU A 643 3.87 -49.56 14.95
C LEU A 643 5.23 -49.16 15.55
N PHE A 644 5.90 -48.18 14.93
CA PHE A 644 7.24 -47.74 15.35
C PHE A 644 7.36 -47.43 16.86
N PRO A 645 6.45 -46.69 17.53
CA PRO A 645 6.59 -46.40 18.96
C PRO A 645 6.60 -47.65 19.85
N VAL A 646 5.81 -48.67 19.49
CA VAL A 646 5.72 -49.95 20.21
C VAL A 646 7.01 -50.75 20.01
N LEU A 647 7.50 -50.81 18.77
CA LEU A 647 8.75 -51.49 18.42
C LEU A 647 9.97 -50.79 19.03
N TRP A 648 9.98 -49.46 19.06
CA TRP A 648 11.03 -48.65 19.68
C TRP A 648 11.09 -48.90 21.19
N LYS A 649 9.94 -48.89 21.88
CA LYS A 649 9.87 -49.20 23.31
C LYS A 649 10.32 -50.62 23.61
N ARG A 650 9.84 -51.61 22.84
CA ARG A 650 10.24 -53.01 22.95
C ARG A 650 11.73 -53.21 22.73
N TYR A 651 12.31 -52.53 21.73
CA TYR A 651 13.76 -52.54 21.49
C TYR A 651 14.55 -51.97 22.68
N LEU A 652 14.12 -50.85 23.25
CA LEU A 652 14.78 -50.25 24.41
C LEU A 652 14.70 -51.17 25.65
N GLU A 653 13.55 -51.82 25.87
CA GLU A 653 13.35 -52.79 26.96
C GLU A 653 14.19 -54.06 26.77
N GLU A 654 14.18 -54.67 25.58
CA GLU A 654 14.96 -55.88 25.26
C GLU A 654 16.48 -55.63 25.23
N SER A 655 16.90 -54.39 24.93
CA SER A 655 18.32 -54.03 24.85
C SER A 655 18.86 -53.39 26.13
N HIS A 656 18.00 -53.15 27.14
CA HIS A 656 18.31 -52.38 28.36
C HIS A 656 18.92 -51.00 28.09
N LEU A 657 18.47 -50.32 27.03
CA LEU A 657 18.96 -49.00 26.63
C LEU A 657 17.94 -47.91 26.97
N THR A 658 18.43 -46.69 27.22
CA THR A 658 17.57 -45.52 27.45
C THR A 658 17.79 -44.47 26.38
N ASP A 659 16.72 -43.89 25.87
CA ASP A 659 16.71 -42.79 24.90
C ASP A 659 16.61 -41.41 25.56
N LYS A 660 16.72 -41.35 26.90
CA LYS A 660 16.82 -40.11 27.67
C LYS A 660 18.18 -39.45 27.40
N VAL A 661 18.15 -38.34 26.68
CA VAL A 661 19.29 -37.43 26.55
C VAL A 661 19.52 -36.76 27.91
N HIS A 662 20.76 -36.77 28.44
CA HIS A 662 21.09 -35.98 29.62
C HIS A 662 20.85 -34.50 29.28
N SER A 663 19.81 -33.91 29.86
CA SER A 663 19.52 -32.49 29.73
C SER A 663 20.61 -31.70 30.44
N SER A 664 21.63 -31.25 29.71
CA SER A 664 22.50 -30.14 30.12
C SER A 664 21.87 -28.77 29.81
N TRP A 665 20.55 -28.72 29.60
CA TRP A 665 19.77 -27.50 29.37
C TRP A 665 18.72 -27.24 30.46
N THR A 666 18.84 -27.90 31.61
CA THR A 666 18.29 -27.39 32.86
C THR A 666 19.42 -26.64 33.56
N GLU A 667 19.26 -25.32 33.73
CA GLU A 667 20.18 -24.40 34.42
C GLU A 667 21.42 -23.95 33.65
N LEU A 668 21.24 -23.07 32.66
CA LEU A 668 22.21 -22.01 32.38
C LEU A 668 21.52 -20.67 32.64
N SER A 669 22.08 -19.98 33.62
CA SER A 669 21.63 -18.79 34.30
C SER A 669 21.36 -17.60 33.38
N ALA A 670 20.35 -16.83 33.76
CA ALA A 670 20.18 -15.43 33.42
C ALA A 670 21.41 -14.62 33.84
N SER A 671 22.41 -14.53 32.95
CA SER A 671 23.46 -13.52 32.91
C SER A 671 24.39 -13.86 31.75
N ASP A 672 24.15 -13.23 30.60
CA ASP A 672 25.18 -12.63 29.72
C ASP A 672 24.64 -12.51 28.28
N THR A 673 24.13 -11.29 28.03
CA THR A 673 23.86 -10.56 26.77
C THR A 673 23.14 -11.27 25.64
#